data_AF-A0A3P3YH21-F1
#
_entry.id   AF-A0A3P3YH21-F1
#
_cell.length_a   1.000
_cell.length_b   1.000
_cell.length_c   1.000
_cell.angle_alpha   90.00
_cell.angle_beta   90.00
_cell.angle_gamma   90.00
#
_symmetry.space_group_name_H-M   'P 1'
#
loop_
_entity.id
_entity.type
_entity.pdbx_description
1 polymer ?
#
loop_
_entity_poly.entity_id
_entity_poly.type
_entity_poly.pdbx_seq_one_letter_code
_entity_poly.pdbx_strand_id
1 'polypeptide(L)'
;MLTRLRSLFCTKVLEMKWSALLLVYIVVYAAPRFLAAPQPCMNCSRSSAGPGATTHIIGYVYSYKTDVLPISGINGTLLTEIVYDAFSIVDGRCVVGDSGLDTQRAFGPNTLGDDTNATPFKGNFYQLHLIKQKPGNVGRLRTLISVGGWSHSTNLSVIASSADGRRLLASSCTQLARYFGFDGVELQWVYPVMWGAASNVHSPADKANLPLLLAEFKRQDPGLLLTAMVQYTAATLFPMYDLAGIADYADWIHVDSTFALWAPWSSSTAHYANLYHNLASPCSATVDALVSRALAAGVPPCKLIVGVPLSYPAWKTSAPVAASFPALFTSGTAYSTGATDSDKFRYRDAARLAANASASFQVVWDSQSSASVLYSPVTQVWMPIETAESAAAKATYIADNNLGGVRFMDLSGDTPAFDIVTAMQAALKRAAPCTGQAALAPSGGITPNWERQPAEACAPLSSNRSSAPALQTATRIVGRYTGHKHLVLPVAGIDGSLMTHIIYEAAIVNSSWQCAFGSSAYDVEVVFGANALGDDTNDLYHGNFNQLRRLKLKYPHLKTILQLGPDIMFSSLLSDPARQTAFVSSCVAMMQRYAFDGLNINWNSPVIAANYNNDPHQRTDRTQLPVLLQLFRTRMPPGALLTLTITPVAYADTYLMYDVPSIAPHVDFIEYKNEWLWGNWSPVPAHLNPLHFNIDSHAPFSIDASIVQLLDLGVPRCKLVLGVPVYGVAWQLLGSVSGTSFYPGVFSSTGQGYATGATDDSGHYRYRDIVALVQVNQGAWVDHWDAVSQVPFLVNATGHVVISYENRAAIVAKAADTMNFTLLHSAIQAIVGIPGPTTTKTSTPPIQNVPKPATTATLPKGRPSTGHVRCWKRPPSPMVQLGSSTSVLPNIRNVAPHPDLFLPGLSSSSAAFAQPQYLYTPYPFDPASSRSKKSPNVPKGRRRVVARDKFGQGALTESDSTDSDALTLGAMNVN
;
A
#
# COMPACT_ATOMS: atom_id res chain seq x y z
N MET A 1 5.75 -57.56 -18.99
CA MET A 1 4.39 -58.15 -19.09
C MET A 1 3.61 -57.33 -20.11
N LEU A 2 3.79 -57.61 -21.40
CA LEU A 2 3.42 -56.67 -22.48
C LEU A 2 3.15 -57.43 -23.79
N THR A 3 2.17 -58.33 -23.77
CA THR A 3 1.72 -59.15 -24.91
C THR A 3 0.40 -59.83 -24.55
N ARG A 4 -0.47 -60.05 -25.53
CA ARG A 4 -1.92 -60.33 -25.40
C ARG A 4 -2.72 -59.10 -24.90
N LEU A 5 -3.87 -58.72 -25.48
CA LEU A 5 -4.61 -59.30 -26.61
C LEU A 5 -4.72 -58.31 -27.80
N ARG A 6 -4.55 -58.86 -29.00
CA ARG A 6 -5.24 -58.43 -30.24
C ARG A 6 -6.15 -59.58 -30.67
N SER A 7 -7.09 -59.31 -31.58
CA SER A 7 -8.26 -60.16 -31.94
C SER A 7 -9.33 -60.23 -30.84
N LEU A 8 -10.63 -60.35 -31.16
CA LEU A 8 -11.26 -60.49 -32.49
C LEU A 8 -11.93 -59.19 -32.99
N PHE A 9 -12.38 -59.21 -34.25
CA PHE A 9 -13.10 -58.14 -34.95
C PHE A 9 -14.38 -58.73 -35.60
N CYS A 10 -15.26 -57.88 -36.15
CA CYS A 10 -16.48 -58.21 -36.91
C CYS A 10 -17.69 -58.71 -36.05
N THR A 11 -18.96 -58.43 -36.38
CA THR A 11 -19.52 -57.81 -37.62
C THR A 11 -20.87 -57.08 -37.39
N LYS A 12 -21.18 -56.10 -38.27
CA LYS A 12 -22.48 -55.41 -38.50
C LYS A 12 -22.94 -54.42 -37.39
N VAL A 13 -23.29 -53.15 -37.65
CA VAL A 13 -24.25 -52.51 -38.60
C VAL A 13 -25.71 -52.64 -38.08
N LEU A 14 -26.51 -51.58 -37.87
CA LEU A 14 -26.51 -50.17 -38.34
C LEU A 14 -27.01 -49.19 -37.23
N GLU A 15 -26.88 -47.87 -37.46
CA GLU A 15 -27.65 -46.74 -36.85
C GLU A 15 -27.70 -46.52 -35.31
N MET A 16 -27.12 -45.41 -34.86
CA MET A 16 -27.75 -44.50 -33.86
C MET A 16 -27.12 -43.09 -33.92
N LYS A 17 -27.82 -42.08 -33.36
CA LYS A 17 -27.41 -40.66 -33.43
C LYS A 17 -26.33 -40.30 -32.39
N TRP A 18 -25.56 -39.25 -32.71
CA TRP A 18 -24.36 -38.85 -31.99
C TRP A 18 -24.60 -38.38 -30.54
N SER A 19 -23.76 -38.89 -29.64
CA SER A 19 -23.54 -38.37 -28.28
C SER A 19 -22.09 -38.64 -27.87
N ALA A 20 -21.46 -37.67 -27.20
CA ALA A 20 -20.12 -37.71 -26.59
C ALA A 20 -18.93 -38.13 -27.49
N LEU A 21 -17.96 -37.21 -27.66
CA LEU A 21 -16.59 -37.57 -28.01
C LEU A 21 -15.64 -36.94 -26.98
N LEU A 22 -15.00 -37.80 -26.19
CA LEU A 22 -14.20 -37.42 -25.02
C LEU A 22 -12.76 -37.10 -25.46
N LEU A 23 -12.34 -35.84 -25.31
CA LEU A 23 -10.97 -35.41 -25.62
C LEU A 23 -10.06 -35.56 -24.39
N VAL A 24 -9.41 -36.72 -24.26
CA VAL A 24 -8.49 -37.01 -23.15
C VAL A 24 -7.15 -36.31 -23.38
N TYR A 25 -6.97 -35.15 -22.75
CA TYR A 25 -5.64 -34.59 -22.52
C TYR A 25 -4.98 -35.28 -21.33
N ILE A 26 -3.82 -35.88 -21.53
CA ILE A 26 -2.97 -36.36 -20.44
C ILE A 26 -2.31 -35.13 -19.81
N VAL A 27 -2.97 -34.55 -18.81
CA VAL A 27 -2.31 -33.63 -17.88
C VAL A 27 -1.30 -34.46 -17.08
N VAL A 28 -0.02 -34.15 -17.23
CA VAL A 28 1.01 -34.68 -16.35
C VAL A 28 0.74 -34.13 -14.96
N TYR A 29 0.25 -34.99 -14.06
CA TYR A 29 0.12 -34.65 -12.64
C TYR A 29 1.51 -34.40 -12.07
N ALA A 30 1.94 -33.14 -12.09
CA ALA A 30 2.68 -32.60 -10.96
C ALA A 30 1.78 -32.80 -9.74
N ALA A 31 2.02 -33.86 -8.97
CA ALA A 31 1.25 -34.15 -7.77
C ALA A 31 1.24 -32.89 -6.89
N PRO A 32 0.09 -32.50 -6.32
CA PRO A 32 0.05 -31.34 -5.44
C PRO A 32 1.10 -31.58 -4.35
N ARG A 33 2.05 -30.66 -4.23
CA ARG A 33 2.92 -30.64 -3.07
C ARG A 33 2.00 -30.40 -1.89
N PHE A 34 1.77 -31.45 -1.10
CA PHE A 34 1.29 -31.33 0.26
C PHE A 34 2.38 -30.58 1.04
N LEU A 35 2.39 -29.26 0.90
CA LEU A 35 3.10 -28.37 1.80
C LEU A 35 2.59 -28.72 3.19
N ALA A 36 3.52 -29.03 4.09
CA ALA A 36 3.18 -29.59 5.39
C ALA A 36 2.21 -28.68 6.14
N ALA A 37 1.39 -29.28 7.01
CA ALA A 37 0.48 -28.55 7.89
C ALA A 37 1.20 -27.37 8.56
N PRO A 38 0.54 -26.22 8.73
CA PRO A 38 1.19 -25.01 9.22
C PRO A 38 1.95 -25.30 10.51
N GLN A 39 3.25 -25.00 10.50
CA GLN A 39 3.94 -24.66 11.73
C GLN A 39 3.13 -23.52 12.38
N PRO A 40 2.73 -23.61 13.66
CA PRO A 40 2.33 -22.40 14.38
C PRO A 40 3.51 -21.40 14.30
N CYS A 41 3.22 -20.09 14.33
CA CYS A 41 4.17 -18.98 14.21
C CYS A 41 5.58 -19.40 14.55
N MET A 42 6.46 -19.58 13.54
CA MET A 42 7.70 -20.37 13.69
C MET A 42 8.51 -19.89 14.89
N ASN A 43 8.30 -20.56 16.03
CA ASN A 43 8.83 -20.15 17.31
C ASN A 43 10.33 -20.17 17.16
N CYS A 44 10.96 -18.99 17.26
CA CYS A 44 12.29 -18.76 16.71
C CYS A 44 13.35 -19.59 17.45
N SER A 45 13.51 -20.82 16.96
CA SER A 45 14.47 -21.78 17.45
C SER A 45 15.86 -21.19 17.35
N ARG A 46 16.78 -21.61 18.22
CA ARG A 46 18.19 -21.16 18.16
C ARG A 46 18.87 -21.52 16.83
N SER A 47 18.26 -22.37 16.00
CA SER A 47 18.66 -22.65 14.62
C SER A 47 18.01 -21.75 13.56
N SER A 48 16.79 -21.24 13.79
CA SER A 48 16.06 -20.38 12.83
C SER A 48 16.17 -18.88 13.12
N ALA A 49 16.74 -18.50 14.28
CA ALA A 49 17.17 -17.14 14.63
C ALA A 49 18.65 -16.88 14.26
N GLY A 50 19.33 -17.82 13.59
CA GLY A 50 20.75 -17.72 13.25
C GLY A 50 21.72 -17.87 14.43
N PRO A 51 23.05 -17.73 14.19
CA PRO A 51 24.09 -18.03 15.17
C PRO A 51 24.29 -16.96 16.27
N GLY A 52 23.25 -16.68 17.05
CA GLY A 52 23.33 -15.79 18.22
C GLY A 52 21.99 -15.17 18.58
N ALA A 53 21.43 -15.50 19.75
CA ALA A 53 20.13 -15.01 20.20
C ALA A 53 20.23 -13.56 20.74
N THR A 54 20.50 -12.60 19.86
CA THR A 54 20.61 -11.17 20.16
C THR A 54 19.99 -10.35 19.04
N THR A 55 19.18 -9.35 19.39
CA THR A 55 18.55 -8.42 18.43
C THR A 55 19.58 -7.76 17.50
N HIS A 56 19.31 -7.78 16.19
CA HIS A 56 20.20 -7.21 15.19
C HIS A 56 20.17 -5.67 15.21
N ILE A 57 21.34 -5.05 15.03
CA ILE A 57 21.55 -3.61 14.93
C ILE A 57 22.44 -3.37 13.71
N ILE A 58 21.82 -2.98 12.60
CA ILE A 58 22.40 -3.06 11.26
C ILE A 58 22.71 -1.68 10.73
N GLY A 59 23.98 -1.42 10.40
CA GLY A 59 24.40 -0.19 9.75
C GLY A 59 24.46 -0.32 8.24
N TYR A 60 23.83 0.58 7.49
CA TYR A 60 24.06 0.71 6.05
C TYR A 60 25.16 1.74 5.77
N VAL A 61 25.99 1.47 4.76
CA VAL A 61 27.07 2.37 4.33
C VAL A 61 27.17 2.36 2.81
N TYR A 62 27.10 3.53 2.20
CA TYR A 62 27.34 3.73 0.77
C TYR A 62 28.82 4.01 0.49
N SER A 63 29.40 3.33 -0.51
CA SER A 63 30.79 3.57 -0.95
C SER A 63 31.05 5.04 -1.29
N TYR A 64 30.18 5.67 -2.08
CA TYR A 64 30.31 7.09 -2.45
C TYR A 64 30.17 8.09 -1.28
N LYS A 65 29.79 7.64 -0.07
CA LYS A 65 29.74 8.47 1.16
C LYS A 65 30.98 8.31 2.05
N THR A 66 32.02 7.60 1.59
CA THR A 66 33.28 7.37 2.34
C THR A 66 33.92 8.65 2.86
N ASP A 67 33.91 9.76 2.10
CA ASP A 67 34.51 11.03 2.56
C ASP A 67 33.59 11.79 3.56
N VAL A 68 32.36 11.31 3.82
CA VAL A 68 31.41 11.85 4.84
C VAL A 68 31.36 10.99 6.12
N LEU A 69 31.57 9.68 5.96
CA LEU A 69 31.83 8.72 7.03
C LEU A 69 32.78 7.64 6.50
N PRO A 70 34.10 7.74 6.76
CA PRO A 70 35.03 6.69 6.38
C PRO A 70 34.82 5.46 7.27
N ILE A 71 35.14 4.27 6.77
CA ILE A 71 35.00 3.01 7.52
C ILE A 71 35.75 3.07 8.86
N SER A 72 36.87 3.80 8.92
CA SER A 72 37.67 4.03 10.13
C SER A 72 37.01 4.94 11.18
N GLY A 73 35.93 5.64 10.82
CA GLY A 73 35.06 6.37 11.74
C GLY A 73 33.89 5.54 12.29
N ILE A 74 33.67 4.31 11.82
CA ILE A 74 32.53 3.49 12.27
C ILE A 74 32.82 2.82 13.61
N ASN A 75 31.98 3.07 14.62
CA ASN A 75 32.04 2.32 15.87
C ASN A 75 31.34 0.95 15.74
N GLY A 76 32.07 -0.05 15.23
CA GLY A 76 31.55 -1.41 15.03
C GLY A 76 31.04 -2.09 16.31
N THR A 77 31.39 -1.62 17.52
CA THR A 77 30.84 -2.17 18.78
C THR A 77 29.35 -1.86 18.99
N LEU A 78 28.82 -0.89 18.25
CA LEU A 78 27.39 -0.56 18.24
C LEU A 78 26.55 -1.51 17.37
N LEU A 79 27.18 -2.19 16.39
CA LEU A 79 26.52 -2.88 15.29
C LEU A 79 26.77 -4.39 15.33
N THR A 80 25.78 -5.21 14.98
CA THR A 80 25.95 -6.64 14.71
C THR A 80 26.34 -6.89 13.25
N GLU A 81 25.76 -6.13 12.33
CA GLU A 81 26.03 -6.20 10.89
C GLU A 81 26.32 -4.82 10.28
N ILE A 82 27.20 -4.79 9.28
CA ILE A 82 27.33 -3.69 8.32
C ILE A 82 26.93 -4.23 6.94
N VAL A 83 25.94 -3.60 6.29
CA VAL A 83 25.63 -3.83 4.88
C VAL A 83 26.29 -2.73 4.06
N TYR A 84 27.08 -3.13 3.06
CA TYR A 84 27.93 -2.23 2.28
C TYR A 84 27.46 -2.12 0.84
N ASP A 85 27.18 -0.90 0.38
CA ASP A 85 26.63 -0.61 -0.96
C ASP A 85 27.72 -0.10 -1.90
N ALA A 86 28.16 -1.00 -2.79
CA ALA A 86 29.32 -0.83 -3.66
C ALA A 86 29.33 -1.79 -4.86
N PHE A 87 28.18 -2.41 -5.23
CA PHE A 87 28.18 -3.55 -6.14
C PHE A 87 27.19 -3.34 -7.30
N SER A 88 27.65 -3.69 -8.50
CA SER A 88 26.93 -3.55 -9.76
C SER A 88 26.69 -4.91 -10.41
N ILE A 89 25.75 -4.95 -11.35
CA ILE A 89 25.47 -6.13 -12.16
C ILE A 89 25.86 -5.86 -13.61
N VAL A 90 26.83 -6.62 -14.14
CA VAL A 90 27.32 -6.53 -15.52
C VAL A 90 27.26 -7.94 -16.13
N ASP A 91 26.67 -8.07 -17.31
CA ASP A 91 26.48 -9.36 -18.02
C ASP A 91 25.94 -10.49 -17.13
N GLY A 92 24.94 -10.15 -16.29
CA GLY A 92 24.29 -11.05 -15.35
C GLY A 92 25.14 -11.44 -14.13
N ARG A 93 26.30 -10.83 -13.92
CA ARG A 93 27.26 -11.14 -12.84
C ARG A 93 27.46 -9.98 -11.89
N CYS A 94 27.78 -10.28 -10.64
CA CYS A 94 28.22 -9.30 -9.65
C CYS A 94 29.61 -8.76 -10.00
N VAL A 95 29.78 -7.44 -9.89
CA VAL A 95 31.08 -6.75 -9.96
C VAL A 95 31.18 -5.67 -8.88
N VAL A 96 32.40 -5.24 -8.56
CA VAL A 96 32.65 -4.06 -7.72
C VAL A 96 32.33 -2.79 -8.52
N GLY A 97 31.55 -1.88 -7.94
CA GLY A 97 31.12 -0.63 -8.58
C GLY A 97 32.25 0.40 -8.72
N ASP A 98 32.93 0.74 -7.62
CA ASP A 98 34.13 1.58 -7.64
C ASP A 98 35.35 0.78 -7.14
N SER A 99 35.97 0.04 -8.05
CA SER A 99 37.22 -0.68 -7.74
C SER A 99 38.36 0.25 -7.29
N GLY A 100 38.35 1.52 -7.70
CA GLY A 100 39.32 2.53 -7.29
C GLY A 100 39.22 2.81 -5.80
N LEU A 101 38.03 3.17 -5.33
CA LEU A 101 37.75 3.48 -3.92
C LEU A 101 37.72 2.22 -3.03
N ASP A 102 37.10 1.14 -3.49
CA ASP A 102 36.75 -0.01 -2.66
C ASP A 102 37.84 -1.10 -2.61
N THR A 103 38.73 -1.17 -3.61
CA THR A 103 39.81 -2.19 -3.66
C THR A 103 41.23 -1.67 -3.91
N GLN A 104 41.43 -0.43 -4.36
CA GLN A 104 42.75 0.08 -4.78
C GLN A 104 43.28 1.24 -3.91
N ARG A 105 42.43 2.17 -3.49
CA ARG A 105 42.79 3.33 -2.63
C ARG A 105 43.43 2.83 -1.34
N ALA A 106 44.64 3.32 -1.05
CA ALA A 106 45.19 3.24 0.29
C ALA A 106 44.65 4.43 1.10
N PHE A 107 44.16 4.17 2.31
CA PHE A 107 43.84 5.20 3.30
C PHE A 107 45.02 5.48 4.25
N GLY A 108 46.02 4.59 4.27
CA GLY A 108 47.21 4.69 5.11
C GLY A 108 46.92 4.43 6.60
N PRO A 109 47.89 4.75 7.48
CA PRO A 109 47.77 4.56 8.92
C PRO A 109 46.59 5.34 9.52
N ASN A 110 45.63 4.62 10.08
CA ASN A 110 44.44 5.18 10.72
C ASN A 110 44.01 4.36 11.96
N THR A 111 42.86 4.69 12.56
CA THR A 111 42.31 4.03 13.76
C THR A 111 42.13 2.51 13.60
N LEU A 112 41.90 2.02 12.38
CA LEU A 112 41.72 0.60 12.08
C LEU A 112 43.05 -0.15 11.90
N GLY A 113 44.02 0.46 11.23
CA GLY A 113 45.33 -0.10 10.93
C GLY A 113 46.02 0.71 9.82
N ASP A 114 47.00 0.10 9.16
CA ASP A 114 47.59 0.64 7.93
C ASP A 114 47.31 -0.31 6.75
N ASP A 115 46.85 0.23 5.63
CA ASP A 115 46.57 -0.50 4.39
C ASP A 115 47.58 -0.20 3.26
N THR A 116 48.59 0.65 3.53
CA THR A 116 49.58 1.12 2.54
C THR A 116 50.21 -0.05 1.77
N ASN A 117 50.46 -1.18 2.43
CA ASN A 117 51.05 -2.40 1.87
C ASN A 117 50.10 -3.61 1.86
N ALA A 118 48.79 -3.41 2.04
CA ALA A 118 47.82 -4.51 2.05
C ALA A 118 47.67 -5.17 0.68
N THR A 119 47.48 -6.50 0.70
CA THR A 119 47.31 -7.38 -0.47
C THR A 119 46.34 -8.52 -0.13
N PRO A 120 45.62 -9.11 -1.11
CA PRO A 120 45.61 -8.76 -2.54
C PRO A 120 44.76 -7.52 -2.89
N PHE A 121 44.04 -6.93 -1.92
CA PHE A 121 43.25 -5.70 -2.10
C PHE A 121 43.43 -4.72 -0.93
N LYS A 122 43.05 -3.46 -1.19
CA LYS A 122 43.05 -2.31 -0.25
C LYS A 122 41.63 -1.74 -0.16
N GLY A 123 41.50 -0.42 -0.10
CA GLY A 123 40.22 0.28 -0.18
C GLY A 123 39.28 -0.01 0.99
N ASN A 124 38.03 0.39 0.84
CA ASN A 124 37.02 0.17 1.87
C ASN A 124 36.82 -1.30 2.22
N PHE A 125 37.02 -2.24 1.30
CA PHE A 125 36.93 -3.67 1.62
C PHE A 125 38.02 -4.11 2.61
N TYR A 126 39.25 -3.61 2.49
CA TYR A 126 40.30 -3.88 3.48
C TYR A 126 40.05 -3.14 4.80
N GLN A 127 39.50 -1.92 4.77
CA GLN A 127 39.08 -1.24 6.01
C GLN A 127 37.93 -2.01 6.71
N LEU A 128 37.00 -2.60 5.96
CA LEU A 128 35.95 -3.50 6.48
C LEU A 128 36.51 -4.82 7.05
N HIS A 129 37.63 -5.31 6.52
CA HIS A 129 38.38 -6.41 7.11
C HIS A 129 39.02 -6.00 8.47
N LEU A 130 39.66 -4.83 8.54
CA LEU A 130 40.30 -4.32 9.75
C LEU A 130 39.30 -4.01 10.89
N ILE A 131 38.12 -3.45 10.60
CA ILE A 131 37.11 -3.18 11.64
C ILE A 131 36.56 -4.47 12.26
N LYS A 132 36.42 -5.56 11.49
CA LYS A 132 36.07 -6.90 11.99
C LYS A 132 37.14 -7.49 12.92
N GLN A 133 38.41 -7.07 12.78
CA GLN A 133 39.51 -7.51 13.64
C GLN A 133 39.63 -6.73 14.97
N LYS A 134 38.86 -5.65 15.19
CA LYS A 134 38.99 -4.85 16.43
C LYS A 134 38.44 -5.56 17.67
N PRO A 135 39.00 -5.27 18.87
CA PRO A 135 38.42 -5.70 20.14
C PRO A 135 36.93 -5.34 20.22
N GLY A 136 36.10 -6.29 20.65
CA GLY A 136 34.64 -6.16 20.66
C GLY A 136 33.95 -6.46 19.32
N ASN A 137 34.68 -6.61 18.21
CA ASN A 137 34.14 -6.96 16.89
C ASN A 137 34.51 -8.37 16.42
N VAL A 138 35.69 -8.89 16.80
CA VAL A 138 36.18 -10.23 16.42
C VAL A 138 35.11 -11.30 16.65
N GLY A 139 34.76 -12.04 15.60
CA GLY A 139 33.77 -13.13 15.62
C GLY A 139 32.30 -12.68 15.72
N ARG A 140 32.03 -11.43 16.10
CA ARG A 140 30.70 -10.87 16.35
C ARG A 140 30.20 -10.01 15.18
N LEU A 141 31.00 -9.06 14.70
CA LEU A 141 30.64 -8.14 13.63
C LEU A 141 30.69 -8.84 12.27
N ARG A 142 29.60 -8.74 11.51
CA ARG A 142 29.49 -9.29 10.14
C ARG A 142 29.41 -8.19 9.09
N THR A 143 29.87 -8.48 7.88
CA THR A 143 29.76 -7.60 6.72
C THR A 143 29.04 -8.29 5.57
N LEU A 144 28.11 -7.59 4.92
CA LEU A 144 27.37 -8.08 3.75
C LEU A 144 27.55 -7.15 2.56
N ILE A 145 27.59 -7.71 1.35
CA ILE A 145 27.56 -6.93 0.10
C ILE A 145 26.12 -6.60 -0.27
N SER A 146 25.79 -5.35 -0.63
CA SER A 146 24.46 -4.97 -1.16
C SER A 146 24.47 -5.02 -2.68
N VAL A 147 23.59 -5.82 -3.28
CA VAL A 147 23.50 -6.01 -4.73
C VAL A 147 22.16 -5.50 -5.25
N GLY A 148 22.20 -4.42 -6.05
CA GLY A 148 21.03 -3.80 -6.68
C GLY A 148 20.91 -2.32 -6.38
N GLY A 149 19.96 -1.94 -5.55
CA GLY A 149 19.64 -0.55 -5.25
C GLY A 149 19.04 0.19 -6.45
N TRP A 150 18.80 1.49 -6.26
CA TRP A 150 18.08 2.34 -7.21
C TRP A 150 18.69 2.30 -8.63
N SER A 151 20.01 2.32 -8.73
CA SER A 151 20.71 2.44 -10.02
C SER A 151 21.08 1.10 -10.68
N HIS A 152 21.24 0.00 -9.92
CA HIS A 152 21.74 -1.28 -10.45
C HIS A 152 20.68 -2.41 -10.49
N SER A 153 19.42 -2.10 -10.15
CA SER A 153 18.30 -3.05 -10.29
C SER A 153 17.81 -3.28 -11.73
N THR A 154 18.30 -2.47 -12.69
CA THR A 154 17.78 -2.35 -14.07
C THR A 154 17.39 -3.67 -14.76
N ASN A 155 18.26 -4.69 -14.68
CA ASN A 155 18.06 -5.98 -15.37
C ASN A 155 17.62 -7.14 -14.46
N LEU A 156 17.31 -6.89 -13.18
CA LEU A 156 17.00 -7.96 -12.21
C LEU A 156 15.77 -8.80 -12.62
N SER A 157 14.73 -8.19 -13.21
CA SER A 157 13.57 -8.93 -13.76
C SER A 157 13.99 -9.96 -14.81
N VAL A 158 14.79 -9.54 -15.79
CA VAL A 158 15.29 -10.41 -16.88
C VAL A 158 16.15 -11.54 -16.33
N ILE A 159 17.07 -11.23 -15.42
CA ILE A 159 17.97 -12.21 -14.79
C ILE A 159 17.17 -13.21 -13.95
N ALA A 160 16.23 -12.73 -13.14
CA ALA A 160 15.42 -13.54 -12.24
C ALA A 160 14.41 -14.44 -12.99
N SER A 161 14.01 -14.07 -14.21
CA SER A 161 13.06 -14.85 -15.03
C SER A 161 13.50 -16.27 -15.39
N SER A 162 14.81 -16.54 -15.45
CA SER A 162 15.37 -17.81 -15.93
C SER A 162 16.21 -18.52 -14.87
N ALA A 163 16.19 -19.86 -14.87
CA ALA A 163 16.99 -20.65 -13.94
C ALA A 163 18.51 -20.43 -14.11
N ASP A 164 18.96 -20.16 -15.34
CA ASP A 164 20.37 -19.95 -15.66
C ASP A 164 20.82 -18.52 -15.32
N GLY A 165 19.96 -17.51 -15.53
CA GLY A 165 20.20 -16.14 -15.07
C GLY A 165 20.30 -16.05 -13.55
N ARG A 166 19.35 -16.68 -12.83
CA ARG A 166 19.41 -16.80 -11.36
C ARG A 166 20.71 -17.47 -10.89
N ARG A 167 21.11 -18.58 -11.53
CA ARG A 167 22.36 -19.30 -11.22
C ARG A 167 23.60 -18.43 -11.44
N LEU A 168 23.66 -17.72 -12.56
CA LEU A 168 24.81 -16.89 -12.93
C LEU A 168 25.00 -15.74 -11.91
N LEU A 169 23.93 -15.00 -11.61
CA LEU A 169 23.99 -13.92 -10.63
C LEU A 169 24.36 -14.46 -9.26
N ALA A 170 23.61 -15.41 -8.73
CA ALA A 170 23.84 -15.99 -7.41
C ALA A 170 25.28 -16.51 -7.24
N SER A 171 25.78 -17.33 -8.18
CA SER A 171 27.13 -17.90 -8.08
C SER A 171 28.24 -16.84 -8.15
N SER A 172 28.05 -15.76 -8.92
CA SER A 172 29.05 -14.69 -9.01
C SER A 172 29.02 -13.80 -7.77
N CYS A 173 27.85 -13.48 -7.24
CA CYS A 173 27.70 -12.74 -5.98
C CYS A 173 28.31 -13.47 -4.79
N THR A 174 28.04 -14.77 -4.61
CA THR A 174 28.57 -15.53 -3.46
C THR A 174 30.09 -15.70 -3.55
N GLN A 175 30.62 -15.99 -4.74
CA GLN A 175 32.07 -16.04 -4.96
C GLN A 175 32.75 -14.70 -4.69
N LEU A 176 32.16 -13.58 -5.14
CA LEU A 176 32.69 -12.23 -4.92
C LEU A 176 32.66 -11.85 -3.44
N ALA A 177 31.56 -12.14 -2.73
CA ALA A 177 31.46 -11.93 -1.28
C ALA A 177 32.55 -12.70 -0.52
N ARG A 178 32.75 -13.99 -0.85
CA ARG A 178 33.80 -14.82 -0.24
C ARG A 178 35.20 -14.32 -0.54
N TYR A 179 35.48 -13.93 -1.79
CA TYR A 179 36.80 -13.44 -2.21
C TYR A 179 37.25 -12.20 -1.43
N PHE A 180 36.34 -11.27 -1.13
CA PHE A 180 36.62 -10.06 -0.35
C PHE A 180 36.38 -10.22 1.17
N GLY A 181 36.06 -11.42 1.66
CA GLY A 181 35.93 -11.70 3.10
C GLY A 181 34.63 -11.21 3.77
N PHE A 182 33.57 -11.01 2.99
CA PHE A 182 32.22 -10.74 3.49
C PHE A 182 31.56 -12.02 4.04
N ASP A 183 30.68 -11.86 5.01
CA ASP A 183 29.89 -12.94 5.64
C ASP A 183 28.55 -13.19 4.93
N GLY A 184 28.13 -12.31 4.01
CA GLY A 184 26.84 -12.44 3.34
C GLY A 184 26.60 -11.54 2.13
N VAL A 185 25.39 -11.69 1.58
CA VAL A 185 24.84 -10.91 0.46
C VAL A 185 23.46 -10.38 0.85
N GLU A 186 23.20 -9.12 0.53
CA GLU A 186 21.86 -8.54 0.44
C GLU A 186 21.43 -8.44 -1.01
N LEU A 187 20.22 -8.90 -1.31
CA LEU A 187 19.54 -8.55 -2.56
C LEU A 187 18.64 -7.33 -2.31
N GLN A 188 18.98 -6.22 -2.95
CA GLN A 188 18.25 -4.95 -2.86
C GLN A 188 17.56 -4.65 -4.21
N TRP A 189 16.57 -5.47 -4.59
CA TRP A 189 15.84 -5.24 -5.84
C TRP A 189 14.89 -4.04 -5.68
N VAL A 190 15.19 -2.97 -6.42
CA VAL A 190 14.47 -1.68 -6.42
C VAL A 190 13.84 -1.42 -7.80
N TYR A 191 12.64 -1.91 -8.12
CA TYR A 191 11.82 -2.87 -7.36
C TYR A 191 11.24 -3.96 -8.29
N PRO A 192 10.87 -5.15 -7.79
CA PRO A 192 10.16 -6.17 -8.56
C PRO A 192 8.75 -5.71 -8.98
N VAL A 193 8.27 -6.19 -10.12
CA VAL A 193 6.94 -5.94 -10.71
C VAL A 193 6.68 -4.49 -11.18
N MET A 194 7.15 -3.45 -10.49
CA MET A 194 6.97 -2.05 -10.89
C MET A 194 7.91 -1.07 -10.15
N TRP A 195 8.01 0.17 -10.63
CA TRP A 195 8.66 1.32 -9.96
C TRP A 195 10.20 1.23 -9.79
N GLY A 196 10.80 2.28 -9.20
CA GLY A 196 12.26 2.45 -9.10
C GLY A 196 12.78 3.40 -10.18
N ALA A 197 14.00 3.16 -10.66
CA ALA A 197 14.60 3.96 -11.72
C ALA A 197 13.89 3.74 -13.07
N ALA A 198 13.84 4.80 -13.90
CA ALA A 198 13.16 4.78 -15.19
C ALA A 198 13.79 3.86 -16.26
N SER A 199 14.96 3.26 -15.97
CA SER A 199 15.61 2.24 -16.80
C SER A 199 15.18 0.81 -16.46
N ASN A 200 14.46 0.59 -15.36
CA ASN A 200 14.13 -0.75 -14.87
C ASN A 200 13.23 -1.55 -15.83
N VAL A 201 13.58 -2.83 -16.00
CA VAL A 201 12.70 -3.84 -16.59
C VAL A 201 11.86 -4.49 -15.49
N HIS A 202 10.58 -4.74 -15.79
CA HIS A 202 9.58 -5.23 -14.84
C HIS A 202 8.74 -6.36 -15.43
N SER A 203 8.27 -7.26 -14.58
CA SER A 203 7.28 -8.28 -14.93
C SER A 203 6.40 -8.65 -13.73
N PRO A 204 5.09 -8.92 -13.91
CA PRO A 204 4.27 -9.57 -12.88
C PRO A 204 4.85 -10.89 -12.34
N ALA A 205 5.68 -11.57 -13.14
CA ALA A 205 6.39 -12.78 -12.69
C ALA A 205 7.48 -12.51 -11.64
N ASP A 206 7.96 -11.26 -11.49
CA ASP A 206 9.02 -10.88 -10.55
C ASP A 206 8.69 -11.28 -9.11
N LYS A 207 7.41 -11.14 -8.71
CA LYS A 207 6.89 -11.54 -7.39
C LYS A 207 7.24 -13.00 -7.05
N ALA A 208 7.14 -13.91 -8.02
CA ALA A 208 7.48 -15.33 -7.85
C ALA A 208 8.96 -15.62 -8.15
N ASN A 209 9.60 -14.84 -9.03
CA ASN A 209 11.01 -15.01 -9.38
C ASN A 209 11.98 -14.58 -8.26
N LEU A 210 11.59 -13.62 -7.40
CA LEU A 210 12.40 -13.15 -6.27
C LEU A 210 12.66 -14.26 -5.22
N PRO A 211 11.65 -14.97 -4.68
CA PRO A 211 11.87 -16.18 -3.87
C PRO A 211 12.76 -17.21 -4.56
N LEU A 212 12.55 -17.47 -5.85
CA LEU A 212 13.36 -18.43 -6.63
C LEU A 212 14.82 -17.98 -6.82
N LEU A 213 15.10 -16.67 -6.80
CA LEU A 213 16.46 -16.13 -6.82
C LEU A 213 17.13 -16.29 -5.46
N LEU A 214 16.43 -15.98 -4.36
CA LEU A 214 16.94 -16.19 -3.00
C LEU A 214 17.21 -17.67 -2.71
N ALA A 215 16.35 -18.57 -3.18
CA ALA A 215 16.55 -20.02 -3.12
C ALA A 215 17.84 -20.45 -3.83
N GLU A 216 18.11 -19.89 -5.02
CA GLU A 216 19.32 -20.17 -5.78
C GLU A 216 20.58 -19.59 -5.10
N PHE A 217 20.49 -18.41 -4.46
CA PHE A 217 21.55 -17.89 -3.59
C PHE A 217 21.91 -18.86 -2.44
N LYS A 218 20.94 -19.31 -1.65
CA LYS A 218 21.18 -20.33 -0.60
C LYS A 218 21.69 -21.66 -1.16
N ARG A 219 21.35 -22.02 -2.41
CA ARG A 219 21.86 -23.23 -3.08
C ARG A 219 23.33 -23.08 -3.52
N GLN A 220 23.80 -21.87 -3.79
CA GLN A 220 25.19 -21.59 -4.20
C GLN A 220 26.14 -21.50 -3.00
N ASP A 221 25.72 -20.87 -1.90
CA ASP A 221 26.47 -20.88 -0.64
C ASP A 221 25.51 -20.83 0.57
N PRO A 222 25.16 -21.99 1.16
CA PRO A 222 24.28 -22.03 2.34
C PRO A 222 24.95 -21.50 3.61
N GLY A 223 26.27 -21.27 3.59
CA GLY A 223 27.06 -20.74 4.70
C GLY A 223 27.30 -19.23 4.62
N LEU A 224 26.66 -18.51 3.70
CA LEU A 224 26.56 -17.05 3.68
C LEU A 224 25.24 -16.60 4.31
N LEU A 225 25.29 -15.47 5.01
CA LEU A 225 24.09 -14.71 5.34
C LEU A 225 23.46 -14.21 4.03
N LEU A 226 22.15 -14.36 3.90
CA LEU A 226 21.36 -13.87 2.77
C LEU A 226 20.22 -13.02 3.29
N THR A 227 20.19 -11.75 2.90
CA THR A 227 19.13 -10.81 3.27
C THR A 227 18.41 -10.31 2.03
N ALA A 228 17.17 -9.88 2.19
CA ALA A 228 16.41 -9.21 1.16
C ALA A 228 15.93 -7.86 1.69
N MET A 229 16.22 -6.78 0.96
CA MET A 229 15.57 -5.49 1.19
C MET A 229 14.27 -5.43 0.41
N VAL A 230 13.24 -4.91 1.07
CA VAL A 230 11.88 -4.81 0.54
C VAL A 230 11.29 -3.47 0.94
N GLN A 231 10.78 -2.72 -0.04
CA GLN A 231 10.00 -1.52 0.24
C GLN A 231 8.56 -1.91 0.53
N TYR A 232 8.15 -1.78 1.79
CA TYR A 232 6.76 -1.80 2.16
C TYR A 232 6.17 -0.41 2.00
N THR A 233 5.31 -0.22 1.00
CA THR A 233 4.25 0.78 1.10
C THR A 233 2.92 0.05 1.14
N ALA A 234 1.92 0.71 1.72
CA ALA A 234 0.53 0.28 1.69
C ALA A 234 0.07 -0.27 0.33
N ALA A 235 0.37 0.47 -0.75
CA ALA A 235 -0.16 0.19 -2.08
C ALA A 235 0.69 -0.73 -2.95
N THR A 236 1.86 -1.16 -2.47
CA THR A 236 2.85 -1.90 -3.26
C THR A 236 3.14 -3.29 -2.73
N LEU A 237 2.92 -3.53 -1.43
CA LEU A 237 3.42 -4.71 -0.75
C LEU A 237 2.98 -6.03 -1.38
N PHE A 238 1.66 -6.27 -1.41
CA PHE A 238 1.09 -7.52 -1.89
C PHE A 238 1.17 -7.67 -3.43
N PRO A 239 1.06 -6.61 -4.25
CA PRO A 239 1.36 -6.70 -5.68
C PRO A 239 2.80 -7.10 -6.03
N MET A 240 3.81 -6.64 -5.26
CA MET A 240 5.22 -6.74 -5.67
C MET A 240 6.00 -7.89 -5.02
N TYR A 241 5.62 -8.36 -3.82
CA TYR A 241 6.41 -9.33 -3.05
C TYR A 241 5.60 -10.56 -2.60
N ASP A 242 6.22 -11.74 -2.70
CA ASP A 242 5.84 -12.94 -1.94
C ASP A 242 6.67 -12.98 -0.66
N LEU A 243 6.10 -12.47 0.43
CA LEU A 243 6.81 -12.24 1.69
C LEU A 243 7.11 -13.55 2.43
N ALA A 244 6.21 -14.54 2.33
CA ALA A 244 6.44 -15.87 2.87
C ALA A 244 7.55 -16.59 2.11
N GLY A 245 7.50 -16.59 0.78
CA GLY A 245 8.55 -17.17 -0.07
C GLY A 245 9.91 -16.48 0.08
N ILE A 246 9.95 -15.17 0.36
CA ILE A 246 11.20 -14.48 0.75
C ILE A 246 11.68 -14.96 2.13
N ALA A 247 10.78 -15.06 3.12
CA ALA A 247 11.11 -15.47 4.48
C ALA A 247 11.57 -16.94 4.61
N ASP A 248 11.21 -17.81 3.67
CA ASP A 248 11.70 -19.20 3.61
C ASP A 248 13.21 -19.27 3.28
N TYR A 249 13.76 -18.32 2.49
CA TYR A 249 15.16 -18.38 2.01
C TYR A 249 16.10 -17.30 2.57
N ALA A 250 15.59 -16.10 2.86
CA ALA A 250 16.38 -15.07 3.53
C ALA A 250 16.55 -15.43 5.02
N ASP A 251 17.71 -15.16 5.61
CA ASP A 251 17.90 -15.28 7.07
C ASP A 251 17.06 -14.22 7.79
N TRP A 252 17.04 -13.00 7.24
CA TRP A 252 16.12 -11.94 7.64
C TRP A 252 15.84 -10.93 6.51
N ILE A 253 14.77 -10.17 6.69
CA ILE A 253 14.17 -9.24 5.73
C ILE A 253 14.36 -7.80 6.25
N HIS A 254 14.98 -6.96 5.43
CA HIS A 254 15.18 -5.55 5.72
C HIS A 254 14.02 -4.72 5.19
N VAL A 255 13.18 -4.24 6.11
CA VAL A 255 12.15 -3.25 5.80
C VAL A 255 12.81 -1.91 5.49
N ASP A 256 12.57 -1.41 4.28
CA ASP A 256 12.80 0.00 3.99
C ASP A 256 11.53 0.82 4.27
N SER A 257 11.53 1.48 5.42
CA SER A 257 10.54 2.49 5.82
C SER A 257 10.87 3.90 5.29
N THR A 258 12.03 4.09 4.66
CA THR A 258 12.75 5.38 4.64
C THR A 258 12.66 6.15 3.32
N PHE A 259 11.81 5.69 2.39
CA PHE A 259 11.66 6.31 1.07
C PHE A 259 10.22 6.60 0.64
N ALA A 260 9.19 6.29 1.45
CA ALA A 260 7.81 6.26 0.95
C ALA A 260 6.66 6.72 1.88
N LEU A 261 6.88 7.01 3.18
CA LEU A 261 5.75 7.44 4.04
C LEU A 261 5.32 8.89 3.77
N TRP A 262 6.29 9.80 3.59
CA TRP A 262 6.04 11.19 3.20
C TRP A 262 7.26 11.76 2.48
N ALA A 263 7.12 12.68 1.52
CA ALA A 263 8.22 13.02 0.60
C ALA A 263 8.27 14.52 0.22
N PRO A 264 9.42 15.08 -0.22
CA PRO A 264 9.60 16.53 -0.44
C PRO A 264 8.53 17.22 -1.29
N TRP A 265 7.96 16.51 -2.26
CA TRP A 265 6.92 17.04 -3.16
C TRP A 265 5.54 17.19 -2.52
N SER A 266 5.34 16.73 -1.28
CA SER A 266 4.11 16.92 -0.52
C SER A 266 3.92 18.39 -0.12
N SER A 267 2.71 18.91 -0.32
CA SER A 267 2.33 20.30 -0.03
C SER A 267 1.95 20.57 1.44
N SER A 268 2.29 19.66 2.34
CA SER A 268 1.99 19.70 3.78
C SER A 268 3.07 18.95 4.55
N THR A 269 3.18 19.19 5.85
CA THR A 269 4.10 18.49 6.76
C THR A 269 3.48 17.22 7.33
N ALA A 270 4.25 16.13 7.36
CA ALA A 270 3.90 14.87 8.05
C ALA A 270 5.15 14.06 8.36
N HIS A 271 5.03 13.14 9.33
CA HIS A 271 6.13 12.32 9.83
C HIS A 271 6.72 11.39 8.74
N TYR A 272 8.00 11.03 8.90
CA TYR A 272 8.77 10.29 7.90
C TYR A 272 8.93 8.79 8.21
N ALA A 273 8.90 8.42 9.50
CA ALA A 273 9.09 7.04 9.99
C ALA A 273 8.44 6.80 11.37
N ASN A 274 7.27 7.40 11.61
CA ASN A 274 6.49 7.24 12.86
C ASN A 274 6.05 5.79 13.11
N LEU A 275 5.95 5.39 14.39
CA LEU A 275 5.40 4.10 14.78
C LEU A 275 3.90 4.03 14.49
N TYR A 276 3.14 5.00 14.98
CA TYR A 276 1.68 4.99 14.97
C TYR A 276 1.09 6.18 14.20
N HIS A 277 -0.18 6.11 13.83
CA HIS A 277 -0.87 7.16 13.07
C HIS A 277 -1.61 8.12 14.01
N ASN A 278 -1.19 9.38 14.03
CA ASN A 278 -1.96 10.48 14.60
C ASN A 278 -3.04 10.91 13.59
N LEU A 279 -4.31 10.96 14.01
CA LEU A 279 -5.47 11.15 13.13
C LEU A 279 -5.51 12.51 12.42
N ALA A 280 -4.74 13.49 12.91
CA ALA A 280 -4.57 14.79 12.25
C ALA A 280 -3.42 14.81 11.21
N SER A 281 -2.66 13.72 11.08
CA SER A 281 -1.62 13.57 10.05
C SER A 281 -2.27 13.45 8.67
N PRO A 282 -1.79 14.18 7.64
CA PRO A 282 -2.25 14.00 6.26
C PRO A 282 -1.69 12.71 5.61
N CYS A 283 -1.04 11.83 6.39
CA CYS A 283 -0.60 10.50 5.99
C CYS A 283 -0.93 9.44 7.04
N SER A 284 -1.49 8.32 6.59
CA SER A 284 -1.85 7.12 7.36
C SER A 284 -0.79 6.02 7.39
N ALA A 285 0.31 6.15 6.64
CA ALA A 285 1.36 5.13 6.58
C ALA A 285 2.31 5.23 7.79
N THR A 286 2.62 4.09 8.43
CA THR A 286 3.40 4.01 9.68
C THR A 286 4.23 2.73 9.75
N VAL A 287 5.17 2.65 10.68
CA VAL A 287 5.96 1.43 10.95
C VAL A 287 5.10 0.31 11.57
N ASP A 288 4.11 0.61 12.41
CA ASP A 288 3.19 -0.42 12.94
C ASP A 288 2.33 -1.06 11.84
N ALA A 289 1.69 -0.23 11.03
CA ALA A 289 0.88 -0.71 9.91
C ALA A 289 1.72 -1.45 8.84
N LEU A 290 3.03 -1.21 8.82
CA LEU A 290 3.98 -1.94 8.01
C LEU A 290 4.26 -3.32 8.61
N VAL A 291 4.73 -3.36 9.86
CA VAL A 291 5.11 -4.59 10.57
C VAL A 291 3.94 -5.57 10.64
N SER A 292 2.75 -5.11 11.03
CA SER A 292 1.57 -5.98 11.13
C SER A 292 1.17 -6.62 9.79
N ARG A 293 1.41 -5.94 8.65
CA ARG A 293 1.23 -6.55 7.31
C ARG A 293 2.29 -7.61 6.99
N ALA A 294 3.52 -7.43 7.47
CA ALA A 294 4.59 -8.43 7.31
C ALA A 294 4.25 -9.72 8.04
N LEU A 295 3.83 -9.60 9.30
CA LEU A 295 3.48 -10.74 10.15
C LEU A 295 2.22 -11.45 9.63
N ALA A 296 1.21 -10.69 9.20
CA ALA A 296 0.00 -11.20 8.53
C ALA A 296 0.32 -12.00 7.26
N ALA A 297 1.24 -11.51 6.43
CA ALA A 297 1.73 -12.24 5.24
C ALA A 297 2.61 -13.47 5.57
N GLY A 298 2.78 -13.82 6.85
CA GLY A 298 3.50 -15.01 7.29
C GLY A 298 5.00 -14.85 7.52
N VAL A 299 5.54 -13.61 7.54
CA VAL A 299 6.95 -13.39 7.92
C VAL A 299 7.13 -13.68 9.41
N PRO A 300 8.07 -14.56 9.82
CA PRO A 300 8.37 -14.78 11.23
C PRO A 300 8.89 -13.49 11.89
N PRO A 301 8.40 -13.07 13.08
CA PRO A 301 8.80 -11.82 13.72
C PRO A 301 10.32 -11.62 13.81
N CYS A 302 11.06 -12.63 14.27
CA CYS A 302 12.52 -12.58 14.40
C CYS A 302 13.28 -12.44 13.06
N LYS A 303 12.61 -12.62 11.91
CA LYS A 303 13.18 -12.35 10.57
C LYS A 303 12.90 -10.94 10.08
N LEU A 304 12.11 -10.12 10.77
CA LEU A 304 11.76 -8.77 10.32
C LEU A 304 12.65 -7.71 10.99
N ILE A 305 13.40 -6.95 10.19
CA ILE A 305 14.27 -5.87 10.67
C ILE A 305 13.66 -4.52 10.28
N VAL A 306 13.41 -3.66 11.28
CA VAL A 306 12.77 -2.34 11.12
C VAL A 306 13.76 -1.29 10.63
N GLY A 307 13.46 -0.66 9.50
CA GLY A 307 14.21 0.50 8.99
C GLY A 307 14.02 1.75 9.84
N VAL A 308 15.11 2.48 10.07
CA VAL A 308 15.19 3.77 10.76
C VAL A 308 15.99 4.75 9.88
N PRO A 309 15.40 5.88 9.47
CA PRO A 309 16.10 6.88 8.67
C PRO A 309 17.10 7.68 9.51
N LEU A 310 18.17 8.16 8.87
CA LEU A 310 19.09 9.16 9.43
C LEU A 310 19.29 10.37 8.49
N SER A 311 18.58 10.38 7.34
CA SER A 311 18.48 11.51 6.41
C SER A 311 17.01 11.79 6.07
N TYR A 312 16.59 13.05 6.22
CA TYR A 312 15.18 13.46 6.25
C TYR A 312 14.88 14.62 5.28
N PRO A 313 13.73 14.60 4.59
CA PRO A 313 13.23 15.79 3.89
C PRO A 313 12.87 16.90 4.89
N ALA A 314 12.96 18.16 4.46
CA ALA A 314 12.50 19.31 5.23
C ALA A 314 11.45 20.14 4.47
N TRP A 315 10.67 20.91 5.20
CA TRP A 315 9.69 21.85 4.67
C TRP A 315 9.86 23.23 5.29
N LYS A 316 9.40 24.25 4.58
CA LYS A 316 9.05 25.55 5.16
C LYS A 316 7.53 25.67 5.23
N THR A 317 6.97 25.89 6.43
CA THR A 317 5.53 26.05 6.62
C THR A 317 5.05 27.37 6.03
N SER A 318 3.83 27.42 5.49
CA SER A 318 3.30 28.62 4.81
C SER A 318 3.13 29.82 5.75
N ALA A 319 2.91 29.57 7.04
CA ALA A 319 2.88 30.56 8.11
C ALA A 319 3.50 29.97 9.39
N PRO A 320 3.93 30.79 10.37
CA PRO A 320 4.27 30.31 11.70
C PRO A 320 3.06 29.63 12.36
N VAL A 321 3.23 28.37 12.76
CA VAL A 321 2.28 27.59 13.56
C VAL A 321 2.83 27.34 14.97
N ALA A 322 1.95 26.94 15.90
CA ALA A 322 2.35 26.51 17.23
C ALA A 322 3.26 25.26 17.16
N ALA A 323 4.24 25.17 18.07
CA ALA A 323 5.19 24.07 18.16
C ALA A 323 4.58 22.85 18.90
N SER A 324 3.41 22.40 18.46
CA SER A 324 2.66 21.29 19.05
C SER A 324 1.82 20.57 18.01
N PHE A 325 1.50 19.30 18.26
CA PHE A 325 0.54 18.55 17.44
C PHE A 325 -0.89 18.80 17.97
N PRO A 326 -1.91 18.94 17.10
CA PRO A 326 -1.86 18.73 15.64
C PRO A 326 -1.38 19.91 14.79
N ALA A 327 -1.12 21.09 15.37
CA ALA A 327 -0.82 22.33 14.60
C ALA A 327 0.43 22.24 13.69
N LEU A 328 1.35 21.31 13.98
CA LEU A 328 2.50 20.98 13.15
C LEU A 328 2.21 20.12 11.91
N PHE A 329 0.97 19.67 11.69
CA PHE A 329 0.48 19.15 10.41
C PHE A 329 -0.14 20.30 9.61
N THR A 330 0.65 20.94 8.75
CA THR A 330 0.29 22.22 8.12
C THR A 330 0.84 22.36 6.71
N SER A 331 0.24 23.23 5.91
CA SER A 331 0.68 23.49 4.54
C SER A 331 2.12 24.02 4.49
N GLY A 332 2.89 23.52 3.54
CA GLY A 332 4.31 23.88 3.39
C GLY A 332 4.90 23.44 2.06
N THR A 333 6.11 23.89 1.79
CA THR A 333 6.88 23.57 0.57
C THR A 333 8.23 22.95 0.93
N ALA A 334 8.77 22.10 0.06
CA ALA A 334 10.13 21.55 0.20
C ALA A 334 11.16 22.63 0.60
N TYR A 335 12.09 22.25 1.48
CA TYR A 335 13.20 23.09 1.91
C TYR A 335 14.48 22.25 1.91
N SER A 336 15.54 22.76 1.27
CA SER A 336 16.86 22.10 1.23
C SER A 336 18.04 23.06 1.41
N THR A 337 17.80 24.32 1.82
CA THR A 337 18.87 25.28 2.09
C THR A 337 19.68 24.85 3.33
N GLY A 338 20.87 24.30 3.11
CA GLY A 338 21.70 23.71 4.16
C GLY A 338 21.52 22.19 4.35
N ALA A 339 20.72 21.54 3.50
CA ALA A 339 20.69 20.09 3.37
C ALA A 339 22.06 19.57 2.91
N THR A 340 22.46 18.38 3.37
CA THR A 340 23.79 17.81 3.07
C THR A 340 23.75 16.47 2.34
N ASP A 341 22.56 15.87 2.15
CA ASP A 341 22.37 14.52 1.58
C ASP A 341 21.28 14.52 0.50
N SER A 342 21.59 15.03 -0.70
CA SER A 342 20.69 15.06 -1.86
C SER A 342 19.31 15.65 -1.55
N ASP A 343 19.28 16.96 -1.24
CA ASP A 343 18.13 17.73 -0.74
C ASP A 343 17.54 17.27 0.62
N LYS A 344 18.09 16.24 1.27
CA LYS A 344 17.77 15.85 2.65
C LYS A 344 18.78 16.40 3.67
N PHE A 345 18.28 16.68 4.88
CA PHE A 345 19.09 16.99 6.06
C PHE A 345 19.44 15.70 6.78
N ARG A 346 20.71 15.52 7.16
CA ARG A 346 21.14 14.41 8.02
C ARG A 346 20.73 14.66 9.47
N TYR A 347 20.64 13.63 10.30
CA TYR A 347 20.46 13.81 11.75
C TYR A 347 21.54 14.72 12.35
N ARG A 348 22.81 14.57 11.91
CA ARG A 348 23.91 15.49 12.26
C ARG A 348 23.73 16.95 11.83
N ASP A 349 22.80 17.24 10.93
CA ASP A 349 22.44 18.62 10.56
C ASP A 349 21.38 19.17 11.52
N ALA A 350 20.32 18.39 11.75
CA ALA A 350 19.27 18.72 12.71
C ALA A 350 19.81 18.88 14.14
N ALA A 351 20.70 17.98 14.59
CA ALA A 351 21.33 18.06 15.90
C ALA A 351 22.15 19.35 16.09
N ARG A 352 22.86 19.81 15.04
CA ARG A 352 23.60 21.08 15.05
C ARG A 352 22.67 22.30 15.06
N LEU A 353 21.53 22.22 14.39
CA LEU A 353 20.50 23.27 14.42
C LEU A 353 19.77 23.34 15.77
N ALA A 354 19.57 22.21 16.43
CA ALA A 354 18.98 22.12 17.78
C ALA A 354 19.92 22.59 18.89
N ALA A 355 21.22 22.27 18.79
CA ALA A 355 22.23 22.63 19.79
C ALA A 355 22.66 24.11 19.73
N ASN A 356 22.31 24.84 18.67
CA ASN A 356 22.66 26.24 18.51
C ASN A 356 21.73 27.12 19.37
N ALA A 357 22.22 27.60 20.52
CA ALA A 357 21.46 28.45 21.45
C ALA A 357 21.00 29.81 20.88
N SER A 358 21.52 30.25 19.72
CA SER A 358 21.03 31.42 18.99
C SER A 358 19.96 31.07 17.94
N ALA A 359 19.70 29.78 17.70
CA ALA A 359 18.66 29.32 16.80
C ALA A 359 17.34 29.10 17.54
N SER A 360 16.24 29.29 16.82
CA SER A 360 14.87 29.18 17.33
C SER A 360 14.25 27.79 17.07
N PHE A 361 15.09 26.77 16.88
CA PHE A 361 14.64 25.40 16.69
C PHE A 361 14.39 24.73 18.04
N GLN A 362 13.30 23.97 18.12
CA GLN A 362 12.97 23.12 19.27
C GLN A 362 12.57 21.72 18.77
N VAL A 363 12.90 20.70 19.55
CA VAL A 363 12.40 19.34 19.33
C VAL A 363 10.99 19.26 19.90
N VAL A 364 10.05 18.80 19.09
CA VAL A 364 8.64 18.59 19.46
C VAL A 364 8.32 17.11 19.32
N TRP A 365 7.76 16.53 20.38
CA TRP A 365 7.32 15.14 20.42
C TRP A 365 5.84 15.02 20.04
N ASP A 366 5.54 14.16 19.09
CA ASP A 366 4.20 13.63 18.87
C ASP A 366 4.07 12.31 19.63
N SER A 367 3.65 12.39 20.90
CA SER A 367 3.42 11.19 21.73
C SER A 367 2.40 10.23 21.10
N GLN A 368 1.45 10.78 20.33
CA GLN A 368 0.47 10.04 19.57
C GLN A 368 1.10 9.26 18.39
N SER A 369 2.05 9.84 17.66
CA SER A 369 2.78 9.11 16.58
C SER A 369 3.99 8.32 17.08
N SER A 370 4.44 8.59 18.31
CA SER A 370 5.75 8.24 18.86
C SER A 370 6.89 8.66 17.92
N ALA A 371 6.87 9.93 17.50
CA ALA A 371 7.79 10.52 16.53
C ALA A 371 8.19 11.95 16.90
N SER A 372 9.40 12.37 16.51
CA SER A 372 9.93 13.70 16.81
C SER A 372 10.03 14.59 15.58
N VAL A 373 9.97 15.90 15.80
CA VAL A 373 10.16 16.95 14.78
C VAL A 373 11.10 18.01 15.33
N LEU A 374 12.04 18.50 14.51
CA LEU A 374 12.72 19.76 14.77
C LEU A 374 11.99 20.89 14.01
N TYR A 375 11.48 21.88 14.75
CA TYR A 375 10.73 22.99 14.17
C TYR A 375 11.14 24.35 14.76
N SER A 376 11.16 25.37 13.92
CA SER A 376 11.42 26.77 14.30
C SER A 376 10.28 27.68 13.82
N PRO A 377 9.50 28.31 14.72
CA PRO A 377 8.42 29.22 14.33
C PRO A 377 8.94 30.54 13.72
N VAL A 378 10.22 30.89 13.93
CA VAL A 378 10.81 32.12 13.37
C VAL A 378 11.33 31.91 11.95
N THR A 379 11.98 30.77 11.67
CA THR A 379 12.44 30.43 10.31
C THR A 379 11.37 29.75 9.46
N GLN A 380 10.32 29.23 10.13
CA GLN A 380 9.25 28.36 9.62
C GLN A 380 9.76 27.00 9.09
N VAL A 381 11.01 26.63 9.36
CA VAL A 381 11.59 25.35 8.92
C VAL A 381 11.12 24.23 9.85
N TRP A 382 10.70 23.13 9.23
CA TRP A 382 10.12 21.94 9.84
C TRP A 382 10.82 20.69 9.29
N MET A 383 11.31 19.81 10.17
CA MET A 383 12.00 18.57 9.82
C MET A 383 11.48 17.43 10.70
N PRO A 384 11.03 16.30 10.14
CA PRO A 384 10.85 15.08 10.91
C PRO A 384 12.23 14.53 11.27
N ILE A 385 12.42 14.04 12.49
CA ILE A 385 13.69 13.48 12.96
C ILE A 385 13.46 12.27 13.87
N GLU A 386 14.42 11.35 13.91
CA GLU A 386 14.57 10.47 15.05
C GLU A 386 15.24 11.22 16.21
N THR A 387 15.00 10.75 17.43
CA THR A 387 15.65 11.20 18.67
C THR A 387 15.95 9.99 19.56
N ALA A 388 16.60 10.20 20.70
CA ALA A 388 16.71 9.16 21.72
C ALA A 388 15.34 8.66 22.23
N GLU A 389 14.29 9.50 22.16
CA GLU A 389 12.92 9.16 22.57
C GLU A 389 12.21 8.29 21.52
N SER A 390 12.26 8.66 20.23
CA SER A 390 11.72 7.81 19.16
C SER A 390 12.48 6.49 19.02
N ALA A 391 13.81 6.52 19.19
CA ALA A 391 14.65 5.33 19.21
C ALA A 391 14.29 4.39 20.38
N ALA A 392 14.03 4.94 21.57
CA ALA A 392 13.58 4.15 22.71
C ALA A 392 12.18 3.54 22.48
N ALA A 393 11.22 4.32 21.98
CA ALA A 393 9.89 3.82 21.65
C ALA A 393 9.94 2.68 20.61
N LYS A 394 10.79 2.82 19.59
CA LYS A 394 11.01 1.79 18.56
C LYS A 394 11.72 0.54 19.10
N ALA A 395 12.65 0.70 20.03
CA ALA A 395 13.30 -0.44 20.70
C ALA A 395 12.31 -1.26 21.53
N THR A 396 11.42 -0.59 22.29
CA THR A 396 10.33 -1.25 23.01
C THR A 396 9.38 -1.96 22.04
N TYR A 397 8.94 -1.28 20.97
CA TYR A 397 8.08 -1.88 19.94
C TYR A 397 8.70 -3.13 19.28
N ILE A 398 10.01 -3.10 19.01
CA ILE A 398 10.78 -4.24 18.48
C ILE A 398 10.77 -5.42 19.46
N ALA A 399 10.95 -5.16 20.77
CA ALA A 399 10.93 -6.21 21.79
C ALA A 399 9.53 -6.81 21.99
N ASP A 400 8.51 -5.95 22.17
CA ASP A 400 7.11 -6.36 22.39
C ASP A 400 6.60 -7.24 21.24
N ASN A 401 6.87 -6.82 19.99
CA ASN A 401 6.48 -7.57 18.78
C ASN A 401 7.48 -8.67 18.41
N ASN A 402 8.51 -8.94 19.22
CA ASN A 402 9.50 -9.99 19.02
C ASN A 402 10.23 -9.92 17.66
N LEU A 403 10.48 -8.70 17.17
CA LEU A 403 11.09 -8.44 15.87
C LEU A 403 12.61 -8.72 15.88
N GLY A 404 13.16 -9.07 14.72
CA GLY A 404 14.57 -9.42 14.58
C GLY A 404 15.53 -8.28 14.93
N GLY A 405 15.13 -7.02 14.68
CA GLY A 405 15.89 -5.86 15.12
C GLY A 405 15.70 -4.61 14.28
N VAL A 406 16.79 -3.84 14.14
CA VAL A 406 16.80 -2.47 13.58
C VAL A 406 17.87 -2.28 12.51
N ARG A 407 17.57 -1.43 11.51
CA ARG A 407 18.49 -1.06 10.42
C ARG A 407 18.52 0.45 10.20
N PHE A 408 19.71 1.03 10.06
CA PHE A 408 19.90 2.47 9.88
C PHE A 408 20.21 2.86 8.43
N MET A 409 19.42 3.79 7.87
CA MET A 409 19.52 4.33 6.50
C MET A 409 19.97 5.81 6.50
N ASP A 410 21.24 6.15 6.30
CA ASP A 410 22.45 5.32 6.42
C ASP A 410 23.35 5.90 7.51
N LEU A 411 24.40 5.18 7.94
CA LEU A 411 25.23 5.59 9.09
C LEU A 411 25.86 6.98 8.94
N SER A 412 26.10 7.47 7.72
CA SER A 412 26.62 8.83 7.51
C SER A 412 25.67 9.93 8.01
N GLY A 413 24.39 9.61 8.24
CA GLY A 413 23.38 10.52 8.77
C GLY A 413 23.53 10.85 10.25
N ASP A 414 23.99 9.92 11.09
CA ASP A 414 24.12 10.12 12.54
C ASP A 414 25.30 11.05 12.89
N THR A 415 25.38 11.53 14.13
CA THR A 415 26.52 12.33 14.61
C THR A 415 27.82 11.50 14.66
N PRO A 416 29.00 12.13 14.77
CA PRO A 416 30.27 11.41 14.97
C PRO A 416 30.32 10.55 16.25
N ALA A 417 29.40 10.75 17.20
CA ALA A 417 29.24 9.94 18.41
C ALA A 417 28.25 8.77 18.23
N PHE A 418 27.54 8.70 17.10
CA PHE A 418 26.44 7.77 16.82
C PHE A 418 25.32 7.84 17.87
N ASP A 419 24.80 9.04 18.14
CA ASP A 419 23.83 9.27 19.22
C ASP A 419 22.54 8.44 19.06
N ILE A 420 22.00 8.34 17.85
CA ILE A 420 20.75 7.59 17.58
C ILE A 420 21.00 6.09 17.62
N VAL A 421 22.09 5.59 17.03
CA VAL A 421 22.44 4.16 17.09
C VAL A 421 22.75 3.74 18.53
N THR A 422 23.43 4.60 19.31
CA THR A 422 23.75 4.35 20.73
C THR A 422 22.48 4.35 21.59
N ALA A 423 21.57 5.31 21.40
CA ALA A 423 20.29 5.34 22.11
C ALA A 423 19.45 4.08 21.83
N MET A 424 19.37 3.66 20.56
CA MET A 424 18.70 2.43 20.14
C MET A 424 19.33 1.19 20.78
N GLN A 425 20.66 1.03 20.72
CA GLN A 425 21.34 -0.10 21.36
C GLN A 425 21.10 -0.13 22.88
N ALA A 426 21.19 1.03 23.54
CA ALA A 426 20.95 1.15 24.98
C ALA A 426 19.49 0.87 25.37
N ALA A 427 18.52 1.16 24.50
CA ALA A 427 17.12 0.80 24.70
C ALA A 427 16.87 -0.71 24.47
N LEU A 428 17.34 -1.28 23.36
CA LEU A 428 17.21 -2.73 23.07
C LEU A 428 17.88 -3.60 24.16
N LYS A 429 19.04 -3.19 24.68
CA LYS A 429 19.70 -3.86 25.82
C LYS A 429 18.88 -3.82 27.13
N ARG A 430 18.03 -2.81 27.32
CA ARG A 430 17.15 -2.68 28.49
C ARG A 430 15.80 -3.37 28.32
N ALA A 431 15.29 -3.46 27.08
CA ALA A 431 14.02 -4.09 26.78
C ALA A 431 14.01 -5.61 27.05
N ALA A 432 15.19 -6.25 27.00
CA ALA A 432 15.47 -7.66 27.26
C ALA A 432 14.70 -8.64 26.33
N PRO A 433 15.38 -9.41 25.46
CA PRO A 433 14.71 -10.39 24.61
C PRO A 433 14.00 -11.43 25.48
N CYS A 434 12.71 -11.67 25.21
CA CYS A 434 11.84 -12.48 26.05
C CYS A 434 12.44 -13.86 26.34
N THR A 435 12.32 -14.32 27.60
CA THR A 435 13.00 -15.51 28.13
C THR A 435 12.35 -16.82 27.70
N GLY A 436 12.24 -17.05 26.39
CA GLY A 436 11.63 -18.25 25.80
C GLY A 436 10.11 -18.29 25.92
N GLN A 437 9.48 -17.21 26.38
CA GLN A 437 8.03 -17.02 26.20
C GLN A 437 7.76 -16.93 24.69
N ALA A 438 6.76 -17.65 24.21
CA ALA A 438 6.20 -17.36 22.90
C ALA A 438 5.72 -15.91 22.89
N ALA A 439 5.84 -15.23 21.74
CA ALA A 439 5.35 -13.87 21.61
C ALA A 439 3.90 -13.78 22.11
N LEU A 440 3.58 -12.74 22.88
CA LEU A 440 2.18 -12.39 23.09
C LEU A 440 1.63 -12.02 21.73
N ALA A 441 0.88 -12.97 21.14
CA ALA A 441 0.03 -12.66 20.01
C ALA A 441 -0.85 -11.46 20.38
N PRO A 442 -1.18 -10.58 19.42
CA PRO A 442 -2.35 -9.72 19.55
C PRO A 442 -3.54 -10.56 20.06
N SER A 443 -4.43 -9.96 20.85
CA SER A 443 -5.50 -10.71 21.53
C SER A 443 -6.49 -11.40 20.58
N GLY A 444 -6.48 -11.04 19.28
CA GLY A 444 -6.91 -11.91 18.19
C GLY A 444 -5.75 -12.78 17.67
N GLY A 445 -5.83 -14.10 17.88
CA GLY A 445 -4.74 -15.05 17.62
C GLY A 445 -4.24 -15.06 16.16
N ILE A 446 -2.93 -15.27 16.00
CA ILE A 446 -2.24 -15.10 14.71
C ILE A 446 -2.73 -16.14 13.69
N THR A 447 -3.31 -15.64 12.60
CA THR A 447 -3.81 -16.43 11.47
C THR A 447 -2.69 -16.80 10.49
N PRO A 448 -2.69 -18.03 9.93
CA PRO A 448 -1.83 -18.38 8.82
C PRO A 448 -2.16 -17.59 7.54
N ASN A 449 -1.21 -17.55 6.58
CA ASN A 449 -1.51 -17.36 5.15
C ASN A 449 -2.79 -18.15 4.80
N TRP A 450 -3.71 -17.53 4.07
CA TRP A 450 -5.04 -18.05 3.73
C TRP A 450 -5.06 -19.44 3.08
N GLU A 451 -3.97 -19.88 2.44
CA GLU A 451 -3.78 -21.24 1.90
C GLU A 451 -3.66 -22.32 3.01
N ARG A 452 -3.40 -21.91 4.25
CA ARG A 452 -3.05 -22.77 5.40
C ARG A 452 -3.98 -22.60 6.61
N GLN A 453 -5.18 -22.05 6.43
CA GLN A 453 -6.17 -21.88 7.51
C GLN A 453 -6.73 -23.23 8.02
N PRO A 454 -7.05 -23.35 9.33
CA PRO A 454 -7.63 -24.57 9.89
C PRO A 454 -9.07 -24.78 9.41
N ALA A 455 -9.49 -26.04 9.23
CA ALA A 455 -10.82 -26.40 8.71
C ALA A 455 -11.98 -25.80 9.55
N GLU A 456 -11.78 -25.62 10.86
CA GLU A 456 -12.76 -25.02 11.78
C GLU A 456 -12.98 -23.52 11.55
N ALA A 457 -12.11 -22.81 10.82
CA ALA A 457 -12.31 -21.39 10.46
C ALA A 457 -13.55 -21.18 9.57
N CYS A 458 -14.01 -22.25 8.90
CA CYS A 458 -15.24 -22.33 8.12
C CYS A 458 -16.31 -23.21 8.79
N ALA A 459 -16.29 -23.37 10.11
CA ALA A 459 -17.39 -23.95 10.86
C ALA A 459 -18.53 -22.92 11.05
N PRO A 460 -19.80 -23.33 10.99
CA PRO A 460 -20.91 -22.50 11.46
C PRO A 460 -20.74 -22.14 12.94
N LEU A 461 -20.93 -20.86 13.30
CA LEU A 461 -20.74 -20.33 14.66
C LEU A 461 -21.88 -20.71 15.64
N SER A 462 -22.63 -21.78 15.35
CA SER A 462 -23.77 -22.25 16.13
C SER A 462 -23.35 -23.16 17.29
N SER A 463 -23.94 -22.95 18.47
CA SER A 463 -23.69 -23.77 19.67
C SER A 463 -24.04 -25.26 19.52
N ASN A 464 -24.93 -25.62 18.60
CA ASN A 464 -25.21 -27.01 18.22
C ASN A 464 -24.43 -27.39 16.95
N ARG A 465 -23.35 -28.16 17.11
CA ARG A 465 -22.50 -28.67 16.00
C ARG A 465 -23.16 -29.76 15.12
N SER A 466 -24.43 -30.11 15.35
CA SER A 466 -25.05 -31.37 14.89
C SER A 466 -26.09 -31.27 13.78
N SER A 467 -26.43 -30.07 13.28
CA SER A 467 -27.50 -29.90 12.27
C SER A 467 -27.24 -28.87 11.16
N ALA A 468 -26.15 -28.10 11.22
CA ALA A 468 -25.77 -27.17 10.15
C ALA A 468 -24.77 -27.85 9.19
N PRO A 469 -25.02 -27.88 7.87
CA PRO A 469 -23.98 -28.27 6.91
C PRO A 469 -22.81 -27.28 6.98
N ALA A 470 -21.58 -27.76 6.73
CA ALA A 470 -20.38 -26.93 6.83
C ALA A 470 -20.45 -25.71 5.92
N LEU A 471 -19.85 -24.59 6.36
CA LEU A 471 -19.89 -23.27 5.70
C LEU A 471 -19.07 -23.20 4.39
N GLN A 472 -18.76 -24.35 3.78
CA GLN A 472 -17.66 -24.57 2.85
C GLN A 472 -18.07 -24.67 1.37
N THR A 473 -19.36 -24.85 1.03
CA THR A 473 -19.79 -25.23 -0.33
C THR A 473 -20.89 -24.37 -0.97
N ALA A 474 -21.51 -23.43 -0.26
CA ALA A 474 -22.59 -22.60 -0.78
C ALA A 474 -22.11 -21.19 -1.15
N THR A 475 -22.02 -20.88 -2.45
CA THR A 475 -21.79 -19.52 -2.94
C THR A 475 -22.89 -18.58 -2.45
N ARG A 476 -22.53 -17.45 -1.83
CA ARG A 476 -23.49 -16.43 -1.43
C ARG A 476 -23.68 -15.42 -2.56
N ILE A 477 -24.94 -15.18 -2.94
CA ILE A 477 -25.33 -14.03 -3.76
C ILE A 477 -26.15 -13.14 -2.83
N VAL A 478 -25.63 -11.95 -2.57
CA VAL A 478 -26.17 -11.01 -1.57
C VAL A 478 -26.65 -9.75 -2.30
N GLY A 479 -27.94 -9.45 -2.20
CA GLY A 479 -28.50 -8.18 -2.68
C GLY A 479 -28.46 -7.10 -1.59
N ARG A 480 -28.19 -5.85 -1.97
CA ARG A 480 -28.42 -4.67 -1.12
C ARG A 480 -29.72 -3.97 -1.55
N TYR A 481 -30.54 -3.55 -0.59
CA TYR A 481 -31.78 -2.82 -0.86
C TYR A 481 -31.95 -1.63 0.09
N THR A 482 -32.09 -0.43 -0.45
CA THR A 482 -32.28 0.81 0.33
C THR A 482 -33.76 1.19 0.39
N GLY A 483 -34.33 1.39 1.60
CA GLY A 483 -35.77 1.51 1.82
C GLY A 483 -36.51 2.55 0.97
N HIS A 484 -35.91 3.72 0.77
CA HIS A 484 -36.52 4.81 0.00
C HIS A 484 -36.62 4.51 -1.52
N LYS A 485 -35.94 3.48 -2.04
CA LYS A 485 -35.88 3.17 -3.49
C LYS A 485 -37.07 2.33 -4.00
N HIS A 486 -38.10 2.11 -3.19
CA HIS A 486 -39.31 1.36 -3.55
C HIS A 486 -40.04 1.90 -4.80
N LEU A 487 -39.97 3.21 -5.07
CA LEU A 487 -40.51 3.83 -6.31
C LEU A 487 -39.75 3.41 -7.59
N VAL A 488 -38.52 2.90 -7.43
CA VAL A 488 -37.57 2.60 -8.52
C VAL A 488 -37.40 1.09 -8.71
N LEU A 489 -37.55 0.32 -7.63
CA LEU A 489 -37.72 -1.13 -7.59
C LEU A 489 -38.43 -1.47 -6.26
N PRO A 490 -39.72 -1.84 -6.25
CA PRO A 490 -40.38 -2.28 -5.03
C PRO A 490 -39.90 -3.69 -4.63
N VAL A 491 -39.95 -4.02 -3.34
CA VAL A 491 -39.58 -5.36 -2.82
C VAL A 491 -40.30 -6.50 -3.54
N ALA A 492 -41.58 -6.28 -3.93
CA ALA A 492 -42.36 -7.25 -4.69
C ALA A 492 -41.85 -7.54 -6.12
N GLY A 493 -40.98 -6.68 -6.66
CA GLY A 493 -40.28 -6.87 -7.94
C GLY A 493 -38.93 -7.59 -7.81
N ILE A 494 -38.51 -7.99 -6.62
CA ILE A 494 -37.26 -8.74 -6.40
C ILE A 494 -37.50 -10.23 -6.72
N ASP A 495 -36.69 -10.77 -7.64
CA ASP A 495 -36.61 -12.21 -7.85
C ASP A 495 -35.67 -12.86 -6.82
N GLY A 496 -36.27 -13.36 -5.74
CA GLY A 496 -35.56 -14.07 -4.68
C GLY A 496 -34.98 -15.43 -5.11
N SER A 497 -35.28 -15.95 -6.30
CA SER A 497 -34.62 -17.17 -6.82
C SER A 497 -33.16 -16.93 -7.23
N LEU A 498 -32.81 -15.68 -7.57
CA LEU A 498 -31.47 -15.30 -8.04
C LEU A 498 -30.47 -15.03 -6.90
N MET A 499 -30.92 -15.03 -5.64
CA MET A 499 -30.10 -14.60 -4.50
C MET A 499 -30.35 -15.46 -3.25
N THR A 500 -29.36 -15.50 -2.36
CA THR A 500 -29.45 -16.24 -1.09
C THR A 500 -29.68 -15.32 0.10
N HIS A 501 -29.23 -14.06 0.04
CA HIS A 501 -29.39 -13.07 1.11
C HIS A 501 -29.79 -11.70 0.55
N ILE A 502 -30.51 -10.91 1.35
CA ILE A 502 -30.73 -9.47 1.18
C ILE A 502 -30.25 -8.75 2.44
N ILE A 503 -29.38 -7.76 2.28
CA ILE A 503 -29.07 -6.75 3.30
C ILE A 503 -30.00 -5.55 3.07
N TYR A 504 -30.83 -5.22 4.06
CA TYR A 504 -31.72 -4.07 4.03
C TYR A 504 -31.07 -2.84 4.67
N GLU A 505 -31.16 -1.71 4.00
CA GLU A 505 -30.54 -0.44 4.39
C GLU A 505 -31.61 0.62 4.68
N ALA A 506 -31.71 1.16 5.89
CA ALA A 506 -30.94 0.83 7.09
C ALA A 506 -31.71 1.16 8.38
N ALA A 507 -31.29 0.56 9.49
CA ALA A 507 -31.62 1.03 10.83
C ALA A 507 -30.51 1.95 11.38
N ILE A 508 -30.93 2.95 12.15
CA ILE A 508 -30.10 3.99 12.76
C ILE A 508 -30.17 3.89 14.29
N VAL A 509 -29.69 4.92 14.99
CA VAL A 509 -29.77 5.02 16.46
C VAL A 509 -30.57 6.27 16.87
N ASN A 510 -31.37 6.16 17.94
CA ASN A 510 -32.06 7.30 18.54
C ASN A 510 -31.22 8.00 19.63
N SER A 511 -31.74 9.10 20.18
CA SER A 511 -31.10 9.88 21.26
C SER A 511 -30.89 9.12 22.58
N SER A 512 -31.57 7.98 22.76
CA SER A 512 -31.38 7.06 23.90
C SER A 512 -30.39 5.93 23.61
N TRP A 513 -29.63 6.03 22.51
CA TRP A 513 -28.68 5.02 22.02
C TRP A 513 -29.32 3.66 21.69
N GLN A 514 -30.60 3.66 21.32
CA GLN A 514 -31.36 2.47 20.92
C GLN A 514 -31.58 2.42 19.41
N CYS A 515 -31.73 1.21 18.86
CA CYS A 515 -32.04 0.97 17.45
C CYS A 515 -33.36 1.65 17.02
N ALA A 516 -33.33 2.35 15.89
CA ALA A 516 -34.48 3.02 15.31
C ALA A 516 -34.57 2.80 13.79
N PHE A 517 -35.77 2.93 13.22
CA PHE A 517 -36.01 2.85 11.79
C PHE A 517 -35.31 4.01 11.06
N GLY A 518 -34.69 3.76 9.91
CA GLY A 518 -34.10 4.81 9.07
C GLY A 518 -35.17 5.69 8.42
N SER A 519 -36.36 5.11 8.17
CA SER A 519 -37.57 5.86 7.83
C SER A 519 -38.79 5.03 8.20
N SER A 520 -39.44 5.33 9.34
CA SER A 520 -40.59 4.54 9.83
C SER A 520 -41.71 4.44 8.78
N ALA A 521 -41.93 5.52 8.02
CA ALA A 521 -42.78 5.57 6.84
C ALA A 521 -42.52 4.38 5.89
N TYR A 522 -41.32 4.27 5.32
CA TYR A 522 -41.00 3.21 4.35
C TYR A 522 -40.69 1.86 4.99
N ASP A 523 -40.18 1.83 6.22
CA ASP A 523 -39.75 0.63 6.90
C ASP A 523 -40.95 -0.19 7.43
N VAL A 524 -41.93 0.47 8.06
CA VAL A 524 -43.01 -0.21 8.82
C VAL A 524 -44.44 0.35 8.67
N GLU A 525 -44.63 1.57 8.13
CA GLU A 525 -45.96 2.22 8.07
C GLU A 525 -46.67 2.10 6.71
N VAL A 526 -45.95 2.23 5.58
CA VAL A 526 -46.56 2.28 4.23
C VAL A 526 -47.23 0.95 3.87
N VAL A 527 -48.54 1.00 3.66
CA VAL A 527 -49.34 -0.06 3.04
C VAL A 527 -49.06 -0.06 1.54
N PHE A 528 -48.65 -1.20 0.97
CA PHE A 528 -48.41 -1.35 -0.46
C PHE A 528 -49.61 -1.92 -1.23
N GLY A 529 -50.59 -2.50 -0.53
CA GLY A 529 -51.77 -3.11 -1.10
C GLY A 529 -51.47 -4.37 -1.90
N ALA A 530 -52.40 -4.75 -2.79
CA ALA A 530 -52.32 -5.93 -3.64
C ALA A 530 -51.15 -5.85 -4.63
N ASN A 531 -50.12 -6.70 -4.43
CA ASN A 531 -48.94 -6.79 -5.29
C ASN A 531 -48.49 -8.24 -5.54
N ALA A 532 -47.33 -8.45 -6.17
CA ALA A 532 -46.78 -9.77 -6.53
C ALA A 532 -46.34 -10.66 -5.33
N LEU A 533 -46.55 -10.20 -4.09
CA LEU A 533 -46.41 -10.92 -2.83
C LEU A 533 -47.75 -11.06 -2.06
N GLY A 534 -48.88 -10.65 -2.66
CA GLY A 534 -50.22 -10.60 -2.06
C GLY A 534 -50.62 -9.17 -1.63
N ASP A 535 -51.75 -9.01 -0.93
CA ASP A 535 -52.26 -7.73 -0.41
C ASP A 535 -51.93 -7.54 1.08
N ASP A 536 -51.23 -6.48 1.47
CA ASP A 536 -50.82 -6.21 2.87
C ASP A 536 -51.73 -5.22 3.62
N THR A 537 -52.86 -4.81 3.03
CA THR A 537 -53.81 -3.82 3.61
C THR A 537 -54.33 -4.20 4.99
N ASN A 538 -54.40 -5.49 5.31
CA ASN A 538 -54.88 -6.01 6.60
C ASN A 538 -53.80 -6.80 7.38
N ASP A 539 -52.53 -6.73 6.98
CA ASP A 539 -51.44 -7.39 7.72
C ASP A 539 -51.14 -6.65 9.04
N LEU A 540 -50.70 -7.36 10.07
CA LEU A 540 -50.28 -6.78 11.37
C LEU A 540 -49.02 -5.88 11.29
N TYR A 541 -48.34 -5.90 10.15
CA TYR A 541 -47.13 -5.15 9.85
C TYR A 541 -47.23 -4.62 8.43
N HIS A 542 -46.75 -3.42 8.16
CA HIS A 542 -46.67 -2.86 6.80
C HIS A 542 -45.21 -2.51 6.46
N GLY A 543 -44.99 -1.66 5.45
CA GLY A 543 -43.68 -1.20 5.03
C GLY A 543 -42.82 -2.27 4.37
N ASN A 544 -41.61 -1.87 3.97
CA ASN A 544 -40.61 -2.76 3.36
C ASN A 544 -40.29 -3.97 4.28
N PHE A 545 -40.37 -3.81 5.61
CA PHE A 545 -40.12 -4.92 6.55
C PHE A 545 -41.15 -6.05 6.37
N ASN A 546 -42.45 -5.75 6.26
CA ASN A 546 -43.44 -6.78 5.98
C ASN A 546 -43.33 -7.31 4.54
N GLN A 547 -43.03 -6.45 3.56
CA GLN A 547 -42.81 -6.92 2.18
C GLN A 547 -41.61 -7.89 2.09
N LEU A 548 -40.52 -7.67 2.83
CA LEU A 548 -39.40 -8.61 2.94
C LEU A 548 -39.79 -9.93 3.63
N ARG A 549 -40.60 -9.87 4.69
CA ARG A 549 -41.17 -11.06 5.35
C ARG A 549 -42.01 -11.88 4.36
N ARG A 550 -42.80 -11.23 3.51
CA ARG A 550 -43.62 -11.88 2.46
C ARG A 550 -42.75 -12.42 1.30
N LEU A 551 -41.68 -11.72 0.93
CA LEU A 551 -40.69 -12.20 -0.02
C LEU A 551 -40.03 -13.51 0.47
N LYS A 552 -39.73 -13.62 1.76
CA LYS A 552 -39.26 -14.87 2.40
C LYS A 552 -40.31 -15.99 2.42
N LEU A 553 -41.61 -15.68 2.52
CA LEU A 553 -42.66 -16.70 2.38
C LEU A 553 -42.75 -17.23 0.94
N LYS A 554 -42.50 -16.39 -0.06
CA LYS A 554 -42.42 -16.77 -1.48
C LYS A 554 -41.13 -17.52 -1.84
N TYR A 555 -40.03 -17.20 -1.16
CA TYR A 555 -38.70 -17.78 -1.38
C TYR A 555 -38.09 -18.26 -0.04
N PRO A 556 -38.46 -19.46 0.48
CA PRO A 556 -38.09 -19.89 1.84
C PRO A 556 -36.60 -20.10 2.11
N HIS A 557 -35.76 -20.18 1.06
CA HIS A 557 -34.30 -20.23 1.17
C HIS A 557 -33.67 -18.86 1.46
N LEU A 558 -34.40 -17.77 1.18
CA LEU A 558 -33.90 -16.40 1.24
C LEU A 558 -33.71 -15.93 2.68
N LYS A 559 -32.58 -15.26 2.92
CA LYS A 559 -32.24 -14.64 4.21
C LYS A 559 -32.30 -13.13 4.15
N THR A 560 -32.91 -12.49 5.15
CA THR A 560 -32.93 -11.02 5.28
C THR A 560 -32.12 -10.58 6.49
N ILE A 561 -31.21 -9.64 6.27
CA ILE A 561 -30.30 -9.11 7.27
C ILE A 561 -30.56 -7.60 7.38
N LEU A 562 -30.77 -7.09 8.59
CA LEU A 562 -30.98 -5.65 8.82
C LEU A 562 -29.62 -4.96 9.01
N GLN A 563 -29.31 -3.96 8.19
CA GLN A 563 -28.09 -3.16 8.35
C GLN A 563 -28.26 -2.11 9.45
N LEU A 564 -27.26 -2.03 10.32
CA LEU A 564 -27.05 -0.98 11.31
C LEU A 564 -26.01 0.00 10.75
N GLY A 565 -26.39 1.26 10.54
CA GLY A 565 -25.54 2.26 9.88
C GLY A 565 -25.72 2.29 8.34
N PRO A 566 -25.01 3.19 7.63
CA PRO A 566 -23.80 3.90 8.06
C PRO A 566 -24.02 5.06 9.02
N ASP A 567 -25.24 5.62 9.06
CA ASP A 567 -25.59 6.85 9.78
C ASP A 567 -25.77 6.64 11.31
N ILE A 568 -24.71 6.18 11.97
CA ILE A 568 -24.62 5.97 13.42
C ILE A 568 -23.29 6.54 13.94
N MET A 569 -23.35 7.28 15.04
CA MET A 569 -22.20 7.80 15.78
C MET A 569 -21.52 6.68 16.59
N PHE A 570 -20.90 5.73 15.88
CA PHE A 570 -20.37 4.49 16.46
C PHE A 570 -19.27 4.72 17.51
N SER A 571 -18.40 5.73 17.39
CA SER A 571 -17.38 5.99 18.41
C SER A 571 -18.01 6.52 19.71
N SER A 572 -18.94 7.46 19.60
CA SER A 572 -19.74 7.96 20.74
C SER A 572 -20.63 6.89 21.36
N LEU A 573 -21.01 5.86 20.60
CA LEU A 573 -21.75 4.69 21.08
C LEU A 573 -20.83 3.70 21.82
N LEU A 574 -19.63 3.47 21.29
CA LEU A 574 -18.70 2.47 21.80
C LEU A 574 -17.81 2.96 22.96
N SER A 575 -17.68 4.26 23.16
CA SER A 575 -16.98 4.84 24.32
C SER A 575 -17.70 4.66 25.67
N ASP A 576 -18.93 4.14 25.69
CA ASP A 576 -19.77 4.02 26.89
C ASP A 576 -20.49 2.65 26.94
N PRO A 577 -20.16 1.75 27.89
CA PRO A 577 -20.77 0.42 28.02
C PRO A 577 -22.30 0.40 28.21
N ALA A 578 -22.90 1.49 28.72
CA ALA A 578 -24.35 1.60 28.83
C ALA A 578 -25.00 1.79 27.46
N ARG A 579 -24.40 2.63 26.60
CA ARG A 579 -24.82 2.84 25.19
C ARG A 579 -24.65 1.57 24.37
N GLN A 580 -23.50 0.89 24.51
CA GLN A 580 -23.27 -0.44 23.92
C GLN A 580 -24.41 -1.42 24.28
N THR A 581 -24.81 -1.46 25.55
CA THR A 581 -25.84 -2.37 26.05
C THR A 581 -27.25 -1.98 25.58
N ALA A 582 -27.60 -0.70 25.57
CA ALA A 582 -28.87 -0.19 25.04
C ALA A 582 -29.02 -0.48 23.54
N PHE A 583 -27.96 -0.21 22.77
CA PHE A 583 -27.92 -0.41 21.33
C PHE A 583 -28.07 -1.89 20.95
N VAL A 584 -27.20 -2.76 21.46
CA VAL A 584 -27.21 -4.19 21.10
C VAL A 584 -28.55 -4.82 21.48
N SER A 585 -29.08 -4.54 22.68
CA SER A 585 -30.33 -5.16 23.15
C SER A 585 -31.54 -4.73 22.33
N SER A 586 -31.62 -3.45 21.95
CA SER A 586 -32.70 -2.93 21.09
C SER A 586 -32.58 -3.36 19.63
N CYS A 587 -31.36 -3.46 19.08
CA CYS A 587 -31.11 -4.00 17.74
C CYS A 587 -31.58 -5.45 17.62
N VAL A 588 -31.24 -6.30 18.61
CA VAL A 588 -31.68 -7.71 18.63
C VAL A 588 -33.20 -7.82 18.77
N ALA A 589 -33.82 -6.99 19.61
CA ALA A 589 -35.27 -6.93 19.74
C ALA A 589 -35.97 -6.50 18.44
N MET A 590 -35.42 -5.53 17.70
CA MET A 590 -35.95 -5.13 16.39
C MET A 590 -35.80 -6.24 15.34
N MET A 591 -34.62 -6.86 15.25
CA MET A 591 -34.36 -8.00 14.36
C MET A 591 -35.38 -9.13 14.57
N GLN A 592 -35.63 -9.50 15.84
CA GLN A 592 -36.61 -10.52 16.21
C GLN A 592 -38.05 -10.08 15.89
N ARG A 593 -38.46 -8.86 16.26
CA ARG A 593 -39.81 -8.34 16.06
C ARG A 593 -40.24 -8.34 14.59
N TYR A 594 -39.31 -8.07 13.67
CA TYR A 594 -39.58 -7.98 12.23
C TYR A 594 -39.06 -9.19 11.43
N ALA A 595 -38.71 -10.29 12.12
CA ALA A 595 -38.33 -11.58 11.52
C ALA A 595 -37.17 -11.52 10.50
N PHE A 596 -36.18 -10.65 10.76
CA PHE A 596 -34.88 -10.71 10.09
C PHE A 596 -34.09 -11.93 10.59
N ASP A 597 -33.34 -12.59 9.70
CA ASP A 597 -32.46 -13.71 10.05
C ASP A 597 -31.12 -13.24 10.67
N GLY A 598 -30.85 -11.94 10.68
CA GLY A 598 -29.58 -11.42 11.16
C GLY A 598 -29.44 -9.90 11.18
N LEU A 599 -28.27 -9.45 11.63
CA LEU A 599 -27.82 -8.07 11.68
C LEU A 599 -26.52 -7.90 10.86
N ASN A 600 -26.39 -6.78 10.17
CA ASN A 600 -25.16 -6.37 9.49
C ASN A 600 -24.65 -5.06 10.11
N ILE A 601 -23.39 -5.00 10.53
CA ILE A 601 -22.78 -3.72 10.93
C ILE A 601 -22.16 -3.07 9.71
N ASN A 602 -22.50 -1.80 9.45
CA ASN A 602 -21.85 -0.98 8.43
C ASN A 602 -21.38 0.31 9.09
N TRP A 603 -20.10 0.36 9.51
CA TRP A 603 -19.49 1.57 10.05
C TRP A 603 -18.63 2.20 8.95
N ASN A 604 -19.06 3.36 8.47
CA ASN A 604 -18.31 4.17 7.50
C ASN A 604 -17.87 5.50 8.12
N SER A 605 -16.69 5.61 8.73
CA SER A 605 -15.67 4.56 8.93
C SER A 605 -14.98 4.74 10.29
N PRO A 606 -14.57 3.65 10.97
CA PRO A 606 -13.85 3.74 12.25
C PRO A 606 -12.47 4.35 12.08
N VAL A 607 -11.94 5.06 13.10
CA VAL A 607 -10.59 5.66 13.14
C VAL A 607 -10.33 6.80 12.13
N ILE A 608 -10.79 6.70 10.88
CA ILE A 608 -10.48 7.63 9.79
C ILE A 608 -11.68 7.82 8.83
N ALA A 609 -12.43 8.89 9.06
CA ALA A 609 -13.39 9.45 8.10
C ALA A 609 -13.59 10.96 8.35
N ALA A 610 -14.49 11.60 7.60
CA ALA A 610 -15.11 12.83 8.06
C ALA A 610 -15.95 12.56 9.33
N ASN A 611 -16.09 13.54 10.22
CA ASN A 611 -16.86 13.36 11.45
C ASN A 611 -18.37 13.38 11.15
N TYR A 612 -18.99 12.21 11.00
CA TYR A 612 -20.45 12.11 10.90
C TYR A 612 -21.08 12.68 12.18
N ASN A 613 -21.91 13.74 12.05
CA ASN A 613 -22.53 14.45 13.18
C ASN A 613 -21.56 14.84 14.33
N ASN A 614 -20.29 15.12 14.01
CA ASN A 614 -19.21 15.39 14.98
C ASN A 614 -18.82 14.19 15.87
N ASP A 615 -19.10 12.94 15.47
CA ASP A 615 -18.59 11.74 16.14
C ASP A 615 -17.05 11.78 16.17
N PRO A 616 -16.40 11.63 17.34
CA PRO A 616 -14.95 11.74 17.45
C PRO A 616 -14.29 10.44 16.98
N HIS A 617 -13.53 10.47 15.90
CA HIS A 617 -12.72 9.31 15.51
C HIS A 617 -11.65 9.01 16.56
N GLN A 618 -11.53 7.75 16.99
CA GLN A 618 -10.61 7.34 18.05
C GLN A 618 -9.84 6.07 17.68
N ARG A 619 -8.61 5.92 18.18
CA ARG A 619 -7.81 4.69 17.97
C ARG A 619 -8.44 3.45 18.61
N THR A 620 -9.26 3.66 19.64
CA THR A 620 -10.05 2.63 20.30
C THR A 620 -11.15 2.06 19.39
N ASP A 621 -11.59 2.76 18.34
CA ASP A 621 -12.60 2.26 17.40
C ASP A 621 -12.21 0.90 16.81
N ARG A 622 -10.94 0.77 16.40
CA ARG A 622 -10.32 -0.46 15.89
C ARG A 622 -10.51 -1.67 16.82
N THR A 623 -10.39 -1.46 18.13
CA THR A 623 -10.45 -2.53 19.15
C THR A 623 -11.82 -2.66 19.83
N GLN A 624 -12.68 -1.63 19.76
CA GLN A 624 -14.06 -1.70 20.25
C GLN A 624 -15.01 -2.37 19.27
N LEU A 625 -14.76 -2.34 17.95
CA LEU A 625 -15.59 -3.06 16.97
C LEU A 625 -15.63 -4.59 17.21
N PRO A 626 -14.51 -5.30 17.50
CA PRO A 626 -14.55 -6.68 17.99
C PRO A 626 -15.44 -6.88 19.22
N VAL A 627 -15.36 -5.97 20.21
CA VAL A 627 -16.17 -6.03 21.45
C VAL A 627 -17.66 -5.89 21.12
N LEU A 628 -18.03 -4.96 20.22
CA LEU A 628 -19.42 -4.81 19.75
C LEU A 628 -19.94 -6.11 19.11
N LEU A 629 -19.15 -6.73 18.24
CA LEU A 629 -19.51 -7.99 17.58
C LEU A 629 -19.66 -9.14 18.59
N GLN A 630 -18.79 -9.20 19.61
CA GLN A 630 -18.89 -10.17 20.71
C GLN A 630 -20.16 -9.95 21.55
N LEU A 631 -20.51 -8.70 21.86
CA LEU A 631 -21.72 -8.33 22.58
C LEU A 631 -23.00 -8.66 21.79
N PHE A 632 -22.98 -8.50 20.46
CA PHE A 632 -24.04 -9.00 19.58
C PHE A 632 -24.16 -10.52 19.65
N ARG A 633 -23.07 -11.27 19.45
CA ARG A 633 -23.10 -12.75 19.52
C ARG A 633 -23.57 -13.31 20.86
N THR A 634 -23.30 -12.61 21.96
CA THR A 634 -23.75 -13.00 23.29
C THR A 634 -25.27 -12.83 23.48
N ARG A 635 -25.92 -11.94 22.72
CA ARG A 635 -27.35 -11.60 22.88
C ARG A 635 -28.24 -12.10 21.73
N MET A 636 -27.68 -12.39 20.55
CA MET A 636 -28.42 -12.90 19.40
C MET A 636 -28.85 -14.37 19.59
N PRO A 637 -30.03 -14.78 19.07
CA PRO A 637 -30.47 -16.16 19.18
C PRO A 637 -29.59 -17.11 18.33
N PRO A 638 -29.41 -18.39 18.74
CA PRO A 638 -28.59 -19.34 18.01
C PRO A 638 -29.00 -19.49 16.54
N GLY A 639 -28.04 -19.35 15.63
CA GLY A 639 -28.26 -19.45 14.18
C GLY A 639 -28.65 -18.14 13.49
N ALA A 640 -28.82 -17.03 14.22
CA ALA A 640 -28.94 -15.71 13.60
C ALA A 640 -27.59 -15.23 13.03
N LEU A 641 -27.63 -14.62 11.85
CA LEU A 641 -26.45 -14.15 11.13
C LEU A 641 -25.95 -12.82 11.70
N LEU A 642 -24.66 -12.70 11.98
CA LEU A 642 -24.00 -11.42 12.23
C LEU A 642 -22.92 -11.20 11.19
N THR A 643 -23.05 -10.13 10.41
CA THR A 643 -22.14 -9.79 9.31
C THR A 643 -21.54 -8.40 9.49
N LEU A 644 -20.45 -8.14 8.79
CA LEU A 644 -19.79 -6.83 8.77
C LEU A 644 -19.59 -6.38 7.33
N THR A 645 -20.03 -5.17 7.01
CA THR A 645 -19.59 -4.43 5.83
C THR A 645 -18.35 -3.65 6.19
N ILE A 646 -17.27 -3.84 5.43
CA ILE A 646 -16.07 -3.00 5.53
C ILE A 646 -15.94 -2.12 4.29
N THR A 647 -15.64 -0.84 4.53
CA THR A 647 -15.46 0.15 3.47
C THR A 647 -14.10 -0.07 2.79
N PRO A 648 -14.04 -0.10 1.44
CA PRO A 648 -12.78 -0.07 0.72
C PRO A 648 -12.15 1.30 0.86
N VAL A 649 -10.87 1.30 1.18
CA VAL A 649 -10.06 2.47 1.46
C VAL A 649 -8.70 2.27 0.80
N ALA A 650 -7.86 3.31 0.75
CA ALA A 650 -6.50 3.11 0.27
C ALA A 650 -5.82 2.07 1.16
N TYR A 651 -5.02 1.16 0.59
CA TYR A 651 -4.56 -0.05 1.28
C TYR A 651 -3.85 0.16 2.63
N ALA A 652 -3.47 1.40 2.99
CA ALA A 652 -2.88 1.81 4.27
C ALA A 652 -3.90 1.69 5.43
N ASP A 653 -5.16 1.87 5.10
CA ASP A 653 -6.20 2.34 5.99
C ASP A 653 -7.00 1.18 6.61
N THR A 654 -7.24 0.09 5.87
CA THR A 654 -7.97 -1.11 6.34
C THR A 654 -7.44 -1.64 7.68
N TYR A 655 -6.12 -1.65 7.85
CA TYR A 655 -5.47 -2.09 9.10
C TYR A 655 -5.56 -1.03 10.22
N LEU A 656 -5.64 0.26 9.91
CA LEU A 656 -5.92 1.27 10.94
C LEU A 656 -7.35 1.12 11.47
N MET A 657 -8.30 0.84 10.57
CA MET A 657 -9.74 0.84 10.84
C MET A 657 -10.26 -0.42 11.52
N TYR A 658 -9.81 -1.61 11.09
CA TYR A 658 -10.46 -2.88 11.41
C TYR A 658 -9.49 -3.88 12.03
N ASP A 659 -9.74 -4.33 13.27
CA ASP A 659 -8.99 -5.43 13.87
C ASP A 659 -9.46 -6.80 13.35
N VAL A 660 -9.12 -7.05 12.08
CA VAL A 660 -9.59 -8.20 11.30
C VAL A 660 -9.41 -9.57 11.99
N PRO A 661 -8.26 -9.89 12.64
CA PRO A 661 -8.11 -11.15 13.39
C PRO A 661 -9.10 -11.31 14.56
N SER A 662 -9.47 -10.21 15.22
CA SER A 662 -10.44 -10.20 16.32
C SER A 662 -11.89 -10.10 15.84
N ILE A 663 -12.12 -9.56 14.63
CA ILE A 663 -13.44 -9.49 13.97
C ILE A 663 -13.85 -10.87 13.42
N ALA A 664 -12.94 -11.55 12.72
CA ALA A 664 -13.25 -12.77 11.95
C ALA A 664 -13.88 -13.94 12.75
N PRO A 665 -13.55 -14.17 14.04
CA PRO A 665 -14.24 -15.14 14.89
C PRO A 665 -15.72 -14.82 15.15
N HIS A 666 -16.10 -13.54 15.12
CA HIS A 666 -17.44 -13.09 15.53
C HIS A 666 -18.43 -12.89 14.37
N VAL A 667 -18.01 -12.97 13.10
CA VAL A 667 -18.87 -12.76 11.92
C VAL A 667 -19.10 -14.04 11.11
N ASP A 668 -20.28 -14.17 10.48
CA ASP A 668 -20.59 -15.26 9.54
C ASP A 668 -20.00 -15.00 8.16
N PHE A 669 -20.02 -13.73 7.72
CA PHE A 669 -19.21 -13.22 6.63
C PHE A 669 -18.93 -11.72 6.78
N ILE A 670 -17.85 -11.29 6.13
CA ILE A 670 -17.46 -9.92 5.88
C ILE A 670 -17.76 -9.61 4.42
N GLU A 671 -18.58 -8.60 4.18
CA GLU A 671 -18.74 -7.99 2.86
C GLU A 671 -17.64 -6.95 2.67
N TYR A 672 -16.71 -7.22 1.74
CA TYR A 672 -15.82 -6.19 1.23
C TYR A 672 -16.62 -5.30 0.27
N LYS A 673 -16.98 -4.10 0.72
CA LYS A 673 -17.94 -3.20 0.05
C LYS A 673 -17.34 -2.49 -1.16
N ASN A 674 -16.79 -3.26 -2.09
CA ASN A 674 -16.01 -2.81 -3.24
C ASN A 674 -16.81 -1.89 -4.17
N GLU A 675 -16.72 -0.60 -3.87
CA GLU A 675 -17.17 0.58 -4.58
C GLU A 675 -16.19 1.71 -4.22
N TRP A 676 -16.11 2.80 -4.98
CA TRP A 676 -15.26 3.96 -4.66
C TRP A 676 -13.72 3.72 -4.59
N LEU A 677 -13.17 2.60 -5.10
CA LEU A 677 -11.69 2.46 -5.24
C LEU A 677 -11.09 3.58 -6.11
N TRP A 678 -11.87 4.11 -7.05
CA TRP A 678 -11.62 5.39 -7.72
C TRP A 678 -12.93 6.05 -8.16
N GLY A 679 -12.90 7.33 -8.57
CA GLY A 679 -14.08 7.98 -9.13
C GLY A 679 -14.01 9.50 -9.30
N ASN A 680 -15.18 10.11 -9.48
CA ASN A 680 -15.36 11.45 -10.07
C ASN A 680 -14.78 12.62 -9.26
N TRP A 681 -14.46 12.44 -7.97
CA TRP A 681 -13.68 13.36 -7.13
C TRP A 681 -12.18 13.41 -7.51
N SER A 682 -11.73 12.51 -8.38
CA SER A 682 -10.38 12.53 -8.92
C SER A 682 -10.31 13.35 -10.22
N PRO A 683 -9.43 14.36 -10.32
CA PRO A 683 -9.23 15.11 -11.56
C PRO A 683 -8.40 14.34 -12.60
N VAL A 684 -8.00 13.10 -12.28
CA VAL A 684 -7.45 12.13 -13.23
C VAL A 684 -8.41 10.93 -13.24
N PRO A 685 -8.99 10.56 -14.39
CA PRO A 685 -9.92 9.44 -14.48
C PRO A 685 -9.16 8.11 -14.44
N ALA A 686 -9.77 7.06 -13.87
CA ALA A 686 -9.25 5.69 -13.86
C ALA A 686 -10.41 4.71 -13.64
N HIS A 687 -10.13 3.40 -13.59
CA HIS A 687 -11.18 2.40 -13.35
C HIS A 687 -11.83 2.50 -11.97
N LEU A 688 -13.17 2.36 -11.92
CA LEU A 688 -13.97 2.39 -10.69
C LEU A 688 -13.59 1.25 -9.73
N ASN A 689 -13.61 -0.01 -10.19
CA ASN A 689 -13.21 -1.20 -9.43
C ASN A 689 -12.43 -2.20 -10.32
N PRO A 690 -11.17 -1.92 -10.70
CA PRO A 690 -10.34 -2.85 -11.46
C PRO A 690 -10.17 -4.17 -10.71
N LEU A 691 -10.36 -5.32 -11.37
CA LEU A 691 -10.18 -6.63 -10.74
C LEU A 691 -8.71 -6.87 -10.41
N HIS A 692 -7.85 -6.71 -11.41
CA HIS A 692 -6.40 -6.78 -11.27
C HIS A 692 -5.76 -5.40 -11.45
N PHE A 693 -4.61 -5.17 -10.82
CA PHE A 693 -3.84 -3.95 -11.03
C PHE A 693 -3.19 -3.95 -12.42
N ASN A 694 -3.43 -2.90 -13.21
CA ASN A 694 -2.75 -2.66 -14.48
C ASN A 694 -1.54 -1.73 -14.26
N ILE A 695 -0.33 -2.18 -14.63
CA ILE A 695 0.93 -1.47 -14.39
C ILE A 695 1.01 -0.07 -15.03
N ASP A 696 0.31 0.16 -16.15
CA ASP A 696 0.26 1.46 -16.81
C ASP A 696 -0.71 2.44 -16.13
N SER A 697 -1.48 1.98 -15.14
CA SER A 697 -2.35 2.79 -14.28
C SER A 697 -1.55 3.71 -13.37
N HIS A 698 -2.01 4.96 -13.23
CA HIS A 698 -1.55 5.86 -12.17
C HIS A 698 -2.31 5.66 -10.85
N ALA A 699 -3.40 4.88 -10.85
CA ALA A 699 -4.17 4.49 -9.67
C ALA A 699 -3.76 3.05 -9.26
N PRO A 700 -3.10 2.85 -8.10
CA PRO A 700 -2.51 1.56 -7.72
C PRO A 700 -3.52 0.54 -7.17
N PHE A 701 -4.82 0.81 -7.28
CA PHE A 701 -5.87 0.05 -6.62
C PHE A 701 -6.36 -1.12 -7.47
N SER A 702 -6.70 -2.23 -6.82
CA SER A 702 -7.39 -3.38 -7.41
C SER A 702 -8.11 -4.23 -6.35
N ILE A 703 -9.12 -4.97 -6.82
CA ILE A 703 -9.92 -5.89 -5.99
C ILE A 703 -9.03 -7.03 -5.47
N ASP A 704 -8.24 -7.65 -6.34
CA ASP A 704 -7.41 -8.81 -5.99
C ASP A 704 -6.42 -8.50 -4.86
N ALA A 705 -5.71 -7.37 -4.92
CA ALA A 705 -4.78 -6.92 -3.89
C ALA A 705 -5.49 -6.58 -2.56
N SER A 706 -6.73 -6.10 -2.61
CA SER A 706 -7.53 -5.79 -1.41
C SER A 706 -8.12 -7.06 -0.77
N ILE A 707 -8.56 -8.02 -1.58
CA ILE A 707 -8.97 -9.36 -1.12
C ILE A 707 -7.78 -10.11 -0.54
N VAL A 708 -6.62 -10.11 -1.20
CA VAL A 708 -5.37 -10.68 -0.65
C VAL A 708 -4.99 -10.02 0.68
N GLN A 709 -5.07 -8.69 0.80
CA GLN A 709 -4.84 -8.01 2.08
C GLN A 709 -5.76 -8.53 3.20
N LEU A 710 -7.06 -8.74 2.94
CA LEU A 710 -7.99 -9.27 3.94
C LEU A 710 -7.72 -10.74 4.27
N LEU A 711 -7.33 -11.53 3.28
CA LEU A 711 -6.97 -12.93 3.43
C LEU A 711 -5.69 -13.11 4.26
N ASP A 712 -4.66 -12.29 4.02
CA ASP A 712 -3.42 -12.25 4.79
C ASP A 712 -3.66 -11.70 6.21
N LEU A 713 -4.52 -10.68 6.37
CA LEU A 713 -5.03 -10.23 7.67
C LEU A 713 -5.95 -11.26 8.37
N GLY A 714 -6.13 -12.45 7.80
CA GLY A 714 -6.71 -13.61 8.49
C GLY A 714 -8.17 -13.91 8.22
N VAL A 715 -8.87 -13.17 7.34
CA VAL A 715 -10.28 -13.49 7.06
C VAL A 715 -10.36 -14.87 6.40
N PRO A 716 -11.23 -15.77 6.87
CA PRO A 716 -11.46 -17.04 6.19
C PRO A 716 -12.10 -16.83 4.82
N ARG A 717 -11.62 -17.53 3.79
CA ARG A 717 -12.08 -17.38 2.39
C ARG A 717 -13.60 -17.60 2.27
N CYS A 718 -14.13 -18.59 2.99
CA CYS A 718 -15.55 -18.89 3.12
C CYS A 718 -16.40 -17.80 3.83
N LYS A 719 -15.74 -16.84 4.48
CA LYS A 719 -16.32 -15.67 5.15
C LYS A 719 -16.13 -14.38 4.36
N LEU A 720 -15.48 -14.35 3.19
CA LEU A 720 -15.47 -13.16 2.34
C LEU A 720 -16.65 -13.16 1.36
N VAL A 721 -17.26 -12.00 1.17
CA VAL A 721 -18.22 -11.69 0.10
C VAL A 721 -17.71 -10.44 -0.62
N LEU A 722 -17.53 -10.54 -1.94
CA LEU A 722 -17.11 -9.43 -2.78
C LEU A 722 -18.32 -8.59 -3.19
N GLY A 723 -18.35 -7.31 -2.81
CA GLY A 723 -19.27 -6.33 -3.36
C GLY A 723 -18.98 -6.06 -4.84
N VAL A 724 -20.03 -5.88 -5.65
CA VAL A 724 -19.91 -5.47 -7.06
C VAL A 724 -20.97 -4.39 -7.33
N PRO A 725 -20.58 -3.16 -7.68
CA PRO A 725 -21.52 -2.05 -7.79
C PRO A 725 -22.17 -2.02 -9.17
N VAL A 726 -23.50 -1.91 -9.21
CA VAL A 726 -24.27 -1.98 -10.46
C VAL A 726 -24.41 -0.59 -11.12
N TYR A 727 -23.31 0.17 -11.14
CA TYR A 727 -23.21 1.54 -11.62
C TYR A 727 -21.81 1.89 -12.17
N GLY A 728 -21.66 3.11 -12.68
CA GLY A 728 -20.40 3.67 -13.17
C GLY A 728 -20.22 5.15 -12.86
N VAL A 729 -18.96 5.58 -12.83
CA VAL A 729 -18.51 6.97 -12.64
C VAL A 729 -18.01 7.54 -13.97
N ALA A 730 -18.23 8.82 -14.21
CA ALA A 730 -17.81 9.48 -15.45
C ALA A 730 -17.02 10.77 -15.22
N TRP A 731 -16.23 11.13 -16.23
CA TRP A 731 -15.43 12.35 -16.28
C TRP A 731 -15.54 13.04 -17.63
N GLN A 732 -15.63 14.37 -17.57
CA GLN A 732 -15.45 15.30 -18.68
C GLN A 732 -13.96 15.59 -18.81
N LEU A 733 -13.34 15.18 -19.91
CA LEU A 733 -11.91 15.35 -20.17
C LEU A 733 -11.60 16.74 -20.73
N LEU A 734 -10.44 17.29 -20.37
CA LEU A 734 -9.98 18.61 -20.82
C LEU A 734 -9.25 18.57 -22.18
N GLY A 735 -8.81 17.39 -22.61
CA GLY A 735 -8.19 17.14 -23.92
C GLY A 735 -8.94 16.06 -24.69
N SER A 736 -8.80 16.09 -26.02
CA SER A 736 -9.50 15.15 -26.91
C SER A 736 -9.02 13.71 -26.73
N VAL A 737 -9.96 12.77 -26.69
CA VAL A 737 -9.67 11.34 -26.66
C VAL A 737 -9.06 10.92 -27.99
N SER A 738 -7.85 10.35 -27.96
CA SER A 738 -7.12 9.92 -29.16
C SER A 738 -6.52 8.52 -28.99
N GLY A 739 -6.81 7.65 -29.95
CA GLY A 739 -6.41 6.25 -29.93
C GLY A 739 -7.32 5.33 -29.10
N THR A 740 -7.11 4.02 -29.26
CA THR A 740 -7.80 2.94 -28.52
C THR A 740 -6.97 2.37 -27.39
N SER A 741 -5.78 2.94 -27.10
CA SER A 741 -4.95 2.52 -25.97
C SER A 741 -5.67 2.85 -24.67
N PHE A 742 -5.66 1.91 -23.73
CA PHE A 742 -6.34 2.05 -22.45
C PHE A 742 -5.59 3.01 -21.52
N TYR A 743 -4.48 2.56 -20.92
CA TYR A 743 -3.50 3.43 -20.29
C TYR A 743 -2.30 3.70 -21.26
N PRO A 744 -1.51 4.77 -21.01
CA PRO A 744 -1.99 5.99 -20.38
C PRO A 744 -3.19 6.54 -21.18
N GLY A 745 -3.14 6.47 -22.52
CA GLY A 745 -4.31 6.35 -23.40
C GLY A 745 -5.45 7.33 -23.14
N VAL A 746 -6.68 6.82 -23.10
CA VAL A 746 -7.89 7.65 -22.85
C VAL A 746 -7.91 8.26 -21.45
N PHE A 747 -7.15 7.69 -20.51
CA PHE A 747 -7.00 8.13 -19.13
C PHE A 747 -5.80 9.07 -18.90
N SER A 748 -5.14 9.51 -19.97
CA SER A 748 -3.96 10.41 -19.92
C SER A 748 -4.32 11.88 -19.74
N SER A 749 -5.56 12.25 -20.08
CA SER A 749 -6.07 13.61 -19.91
C SER A 749 -6.65 13.80 -18.52
N THR A 750 -6.38 14.96 -17.90
CA THR A 750 -7.12 15.38 -16.72
C THR A 750 -8.56 15.73 -17.08
N GLY A 751 -9.47 15.55 -16.13
CA GLY A 751 -10.88 15.84 -16.30
C GLY A 751 -11.52 16.40 -15.04
N GLN A 752 -12.83 16.56 -15.07
CA GLN A 752 -13.70 16.86 -13.93
C GLN A 752 -14.83 15.83 -13.88
N GLY A 753 -15.44 15.61 -12.72
CA GLY A 753 -16.58 14.70 -12.57
C GLY A 753 -17.76 15.09 -13.47
N TYR A 754 -18.40 14.12 -14.10
CA TYR A 754 -19.48 14.33 -15.07
C TYR A 754 -20.74 13.52 -14.71
N ALA A 755 -21.87 14.21 -14.53
CA ALA A 755 -23.13 13.61 -14.06
C ALA A 755 -24.34 13.94 -14.97
N THR A 756 -24.12 14.49 -16.17
CA THR A 756 -25.21 14.86 -17.07
C THR A 756 -25.91 13.62 -17.65
N GLY A 757 -27.12 13.33 -17.15
CA GLY A 757 -27.85 12.11 -17.49
C GLY A 757 -27.58 10.93 -16.56
N ALA A 758 -26.79 11.12 -15.49
CA ALA A 758 -26.84 10.26 -14.31
C ALA A 758 -28.23 10.35 -13.66
N THR A 759 -28.70 9.27 -13.05
CA THR A 759 -30.06 9.22 -12.47
C THR A 759 -30.11 8.63 -11.05
N ASP A 760 -28.98 8.62 -10.35
CA ASP A 760 -28.93 8.52 -8.89
C ASP A 760 -28.49 9.86 -8.25
N ASP A 761 -28.74 9.97 -6.95
CA ASP A 761 -28.54 11.21 -6.17
C ASP A 761 -27.06 11.56 -5.92
N SER A 762 -26.13 10.73 -6.41
CA SER A 762 -24.67 10.89 -6.30
C SER A 762 -23.99 11.19 -7.65
N GLY A 763 -24.75 11.22 -8.75
CA GLY A 763 -24.23 11.49 -10.09
C GLY A 763 -23.59 10.28 -10.76
N HIS A 764 -23.95 9.05 -10.37
CA HIS A 764 -23.54 7.83 -11.05
C HIS A 764 -24.51 7.43 -12.16
N TYR A 765 -23.97 6.75 -13.17
CA TYR A 765 -24.74 6.08 -14.21
C TYR A 765 -25.05 4.68 -13.73
N ARG A 766 -26.30 4.43 -13.34
CA ARG A 766 -26.75 3.07 -12.98
C ARG A 766 -26.64 2.19 -14.23
N TYR A 767 -26.43 0.88 -14.10
CA TYR A 767 -26.24 0.02 -15.29
C TYR A 767 -27.39 0.12 -16.32
N ARG A 768 -28.63 0.34 -15.86
CA ARG A 768 -29.78 0.62 -16.75
C ARG A 768 -29.59 1.90 -17.58
N ASP A 769 -29.03 2.95 -16.98
CA ASP A 769 -28.82 4.27 -17.58
C ASP A 769 -27.74 4.14 -18.65
N ILE A 770 -26.69 3.36 -18.35
CA ILE A 770 -25.60 3.03 -19.27
C ILE A 770 -26.13 2.25 -20.50
N VAL A 771 -26.95 1.22 -20.28
CA VAL A 771 -27.60 0.47 -21.36
C VAL A 771 -28.47 1.39 -22.22
N ALA A 772 -29.26 2.27 -21.61
CA ALA A 772 -30.09 3.24 -22.33
C ALA A 772 -29.26 4.25 -23.13
N LEU A 773 -28.17 4.79 -22.57
CA LEU A 773 -27.26 5.73 -23.25
C LEU A 773 -26.68 5.12 -24.53
N VAL A 774 -26.22 3.87 -24.49
CA VAL A 774 -25.67 3.15 -25.65
C VAL A 774 -26.76 2.80 -26.67
N GLN A 775 -27.96 2.41 -26.23
CA GLN A 775 -29.08 2.07 -27.12
C GLN A 775 -29.66 3.27 -27.86
N VAL A 776 -29.76 4.43 -27.21
CA VAL A 776 -30.36 5.66 -27.77
C VAL A 776 -29.37 6.42 -28.65
N ASN A 777 -28.07 6.41 -28.32
CA ASN A 777 -27.04 7.20 -28.99
C ASN A 777 -26.06 6.30 -29.76
N GLN A 778 -26.59 5.48 -30.65
CA GLN A 778 -25.83 4.44 -31.37
C GLN A 778 -24.63 5.04 -32.12
N GLY A 779 -23.43 4.54 -31.83
CA GLY A 779 -22.17 5.01 -32.42
C GLY A 779 -21.56 6.26 -31.77
N ALA A 780 -22.28 6.99 -30.90
CA ALA A 780 -21.72 8.13 -30.15
C ALA A 780 -21.02 7.71 -28.84
N TRP A 781 -21.38 6.56 -28.29
CA TRP A 781 -20.66 5.89 -27.20
C TRP A 781 -20.08 4.56 -27.70
N VAL A 782 -18.80 4.33 -27.44
CA VAL A 782 -18.08 3.09 -27.80
C VAL A 782 -17.69 2.35 -26.52
N ASP A 783 -18.07 1.07 -26.42
CA ASP A 783 -17.68 0.18 -25.31
C ASP A 783 -16.28 -0.38 -25.57
N HIS A 784 -15.40 -0.25 -24.58
CA HIS A 784 -14.01 -0.69 -24.59
C HIS A 784 -13.70 -1.51 -23.34
N TRP A 785 -12.70 -2.38 -23.42
CA TRP A 785 -12.35 -3.34 -22.38
C TRP A 785 -10.86 -3.28 -22.06
N ASP A 786 -10.49 -3.11 -20.78
CA ASP A 786 -9.12 -3.46 -20.36
C ASP A 786 -9.01 -4.96 -20.12
N ALA A 787 -8.15 -5.62 -20.89
CA ALA A 787 -7.85 -7.04 -20.71
C ALA A 787 -7.04 -7.35 -19.44
N VAL A 788 -6.34 -6.36 -18.87
CA VAL A 788 -5.56 -6.54 -17.63
C VAL A 788 -6.45 -6.39 -16.40
N SER A 789 -7.05 -5.22 -16.18
CA SER A 789 -7.94 -4.98 -15.05
C SER A 789 -9.33 -5.60 -15.17
N GLN A 790 -9.70 -6.15 -16.34
CA GLN A 790 -10.98 -6.84 -16.61
C GLN A 790 -12.22 -6.01 -16.26
N VAL A 791 -12.20 -4.74 -16.69
CA VAL A 791 -13.28 -3.77 -16.48
C VAL A 791 -13.56 -3.00 -17.79
N PRO A 792 -14.84 -2.72 -18.11
CA PRO A 792 -15.22 -1.94 -19.28
C PRO A 792 -15.15 -0.43 -19.01
N PHE A 793 -15.06 0.32 -20.10
CA PHE A 793 -15.26 1.77 -20.10
C PHE A 793 -15.92 2.22 -21.39
N LEU A 794 -16.84 3.18 -21.29
CA LEU A 794 -17.48 3.82 -22.43
C LEU A 794 -16.77 5.13 -22.76
N VAL A 795 -16.54 5.38 -24.05
CA VAL A 795 -15.97 6.62 -24.56
C VAL A 795 -16.98 7.32 -25.46
N ASN A 796 -17.26 8.59 -25.19
CA ASN A 796 -17.85 9.52 -26.14
C ASN A 796 -16.75 10.47 -26.62
N ALA A 797 -16.17 10.15 -27.79
CA ALA A 797 -15.04 10.90 -28.33
C ALA A 797 -15.41 12.34 -28.69
N THR A 798 -16.63 12.59 -29.17
CA THR A 798 -17.11 13.93 -29.56
C THR A 798 -17.39 14.81 -28.34
N GLY A 799 -18.00 14.26 -27.29
CA GLY A 799 -18.25 14.94 -26.02
C GLY A 799 -17.03 15.00 -25.10
N HIS A 800 -15.96 14.27 -25.41
CA HIS A 800 -14.78 14.08 -24.55
C HIS A 800 -15.14 13.52 -23.15
N VAL A 801 -16.09 12.58 -23.09
CA VAL A 801 -16.52 11.93 -21.84
C VAL A 801 -16.06 10.48 -21.79
N VAL A 802 -15.58 10.03 -20.63
CA VAL A 802 -15.31 8.62 -20.33
C VAL A 802 -16.14 8.16 -19.11
N ILE A 803 -16.71 6.96 -19.17
CA ILE A 803 -17.43 6.31 -18.06
C ILE A 803 -16.73 4.98 -17.72
N SER A 804 -16.28 4.77 -16.48
CA SER A 804 -15.88 3.44 -16.00
C SER A 804 -17.00 2.82 -15.19
N TYR A 805 -17.34 1.56 -15.46
CA TYR A 805 -18.53 0.91 -14.93
C TYR A 805 -18.35 -0.61 -14.85
N GLU A 806 -19.37 -1.32 -14.34
CA GLU A 806 -19.45 -2.79 -14.42
C GLU A 806 -20.38 -3.22 -15.56
N ASN A 807 -19.96 -4.22 -16.35
CA ASN A 807 -20.83 -4.91 -17.31
C ASN A 807 -20.85 -6.43 -17.06
N ARG A 808 -21.66 -7.17 -17.82
CA ARG A 808 -21.80 -8.63 -17.70
C ARG A 808 -20.45 -9.37 -17.78
N ALA A 809 -19.49 -8.90 -18.56
CA ALA A 809 -18.17 -9.53 -18.68
C ALA A 809 -17.32 -9.31 -17.41
N ALA A 810 -17.28 -8.09 -16.86
CA ALA A 810 -16.58 -7.81 -15.60
C ALA A 810 -17.21 -8.54 -14.41
N ILE A 811 -18.55 -8.62 -14.35
CA ILE A 811 -19.27 -9.37 -13.30
C ILE A 811 -18.95 -10.88 -13.42
N VAL A 812 -18.95 -11.45 -14.62
CA VAL A 812 -18.58 -12.86 -14.84
C VAL A 812 -17.10 -13.11 -14.53
N ALA A 813 -16.20 -12.18 -14.84
CA ALA A 813 -14.78 -12.27 -14.48
C ALA A 813 -14.56 -12.27 -12.96
N LYS A 814 -15.21 -11.36 -12.23
CA LYS A 814 -15.15 -11.26 -10.76
C LYS A 814 -15.80 -12.46 -10.07
N ALA A 815 -16.87 -13.02 -10.65
CA ALA A 815 -17.44 -14.30 -10.23
C ALA A 815 -16.49 -15.48 -10.52
N ALA A 816 -15.82 -15.50 -11.68
CA ALA A 816 -14.85 -16.54 -12.02
C ALA A 816 -13.59 -16.49 -11.14
N ASP A 817 -13.10 -15.32 -10.75
CA ASP A 817 -11.97 -15.17 -9.82
C ASP A 817 -12.33 -15.68 -8.41
N THR A 818 -13.45 -15.21 -7.86
CA THR A 818 -13.97 -15.70 -6.56
C THR A 818 -14.29 -17.21 -6.57
N MET A 819 -14.63 -17.79 -7.73
CA MET A 819 -14.78 -19.24 -7.92
C MET A 819 -13.50 -19.98 -8.33
N ASN A 820 -12.44 -19.31 -8.81
CA ASN A 820 -11.13 -19.91 -9.06
C ASN A 820 -10.39 -20.11 -7.74
N PHE A 821 -10.55 -19.19 -6.80
CA PHE A 821 -10.17 -19.41 -5.41
C PHE A 821 -10.81 -20.68 -4.81
N THR A 822 -11.96 -21.14 -5.33
CA THR A 822 -12.66 -22.38 -4.92
C THR A 822 -12.91 -23.40 -6.06
N LEU A 823 -12.05 -23.40 -7.09
CA LEU A 823 -11.98 -24.33 -8.24
C LEU A 823 -13.32 -24.95 -8.73
N LEU A 824 -14.21 -24.14 -9.33
CA LEU A 824 -15.47 -24.63 -9.92
C LEU A 824 -15.78 -24.11 -11.34
N HIS A 825 -14.76 -24.15 -12.20
CA HIS A 825 -14.75 -23.61 -13.58
C HIS A 825 -15.84 -24.17 -14.52
N SER A 826 -16.45 -25.31 -14.21
CA SER A 826 -17.48 -25.98 -15.03
C SER A 826 -18.91 -25.50 -14.78
N ALA A 827 -19.22 -24.90 -13.63
CA ALA A 827 -20.59 -24.51 -13.28
C ALA A 827 -21.09 -23.27 -14.05
N ILE A 828 -20.20 -22.29 -14.28
CA ILE A 828 -20.54 -21.02 -14.93
C ILE A 828 -21.06 -21.24 -16.36
N GLN A 829 -20.48 -22.19 -17.11
CA GLN A 829 -20.91 -22.51 -18.48
C GLN A 829 -22.32 -23.12 -18.57
N ALA A 830 -22.82 -23.75 -17.49
CA ALA A 830 -24.17 -24.30 -17.43
C ALA A 830 -25.22 -23.26 -17.02
N ILE A 831 -24.84 -22.28 -16.17
CA ILE A 831 -25.73 -21.22 -15.69
C ILE A 831 -25.82 -20.06 -16.69
N VAL A 832 -24.73 -19.75 -17.38
CA VAL A 832 -24.60 -18.56 -18.23
C VAL A 832 -24.57 -18.96 -19.70
N GLY A 833 -25.74 -19.31 -20.24
CA GLY A 833 -25.90 -19.71 -21.64
C GLY A 833 -25.36 -18.67 -22.62
N ILE A 834 -24.24 -18.98 -23.29
CA ILE A 834 -23.56 -18.13 -24.28
C ILE A 834 -23.21 -19.00 -25.50
N PRO A 835 -23.80 -18.74 -26.68
CA PRO A 835 -23.21 -19.17 -27.95
C PRO A 835 -21.87 -18.47 -28.14
N GLY A 836 -20.81 -19.22 -28.42
CA GLY A 836 -19.46 -18.66 -28.58
C GLY A 836 -19.34 -17.70 -29.78
N PRO A 837 -18.46 -16.69 -29.72
CA PRO A 837 -18.31 -15.70 -30.79
C PRO A 837 -17.81 -16.36 -32.09
N THR A 838 -18.60 -16.26 -33.16
CA THR A 838 -18.26 -16.76 -34.49
C THR A 838 -17.15 -15.92 -35.12
N THR A 839 -15.92 -16.42 -35.11
CA THR A 839 -14.74 -15.77 -35.69
C THR A 839 -14.67 -15.93 -37.21
N THR A 840 -15.41 -15.09 -37.94
CA THR A 840 -15.23 -14.93 -39.39
C THR A 840 -13.87 -14.33 -39.69
N LYS A 841 -12.93 -15.15 -40.16
CA LYS A 841 -11.61 -14.67 -40.64
C LYS A 841 -11.77 -13.80 -41.89
N THR A 842 -11.42 -12.52 -41.78
CA THR A 842 -11.15 -11.64 -42.92
C THR A 842 -9.68 -11.25 -42.92
N SER A 843 -9.05 -11.27 -44.10
CA SER A 843 -7.61 -11.11 -44.28
C SER A 843 -7.18 -9.65 -44.38
N THR A 844 -6.12 -9.27 -43.67
CA THR A 844 -5.51 -7.94 -43.71
C THR A 844 -4.75 -7.67 -45.02
N PRO A 845 -5.01 -6.54 -45.71
CA PRO A 845 -4.08 -5.97 -46.69
C PRO A 845 -2.94 -5.17 -46.00
N PRO A 846 -1.81 -4.92 -46.69
CA PRO A 846 -0.65 -4.25 -46.10
C PRO A 846 -0.77 -2.72 -46.01
N ILE A 847 -0.01 -2.12 -45.08
CA ILE A 847 0.04 -0.68 -44.80
C ILE A 847 0.92 0.05 -45.83
N GLN A 848 0.54 1.27 -46.22
CA GLN A 848 1.39 2.23 -46.94
C GLN A 848 1.59 3.53 -46.13
N ASN A 849 2.64 4.29 -46.49
CA ASN A 849 3.18 5.41 -45.72
C ASN A 849 2.32 6.69 -45.71
N VAL A 850 2.25 7.37 -44.56
CA VAL A 850 1.81 8.78 -44.41
C VAL A 850 2.74 9.48 -43.38
N PRO A 851 3.14 10.77 -43.54
CA PRO A 851 4.33 11.32 -42.87
C PRO A 851 4.07 12.25 -41.65
N LYS A 852 5.16 12.67 -40.98
CA LYS A 852 5.18 13.66 -39.88
C LYS A 852 4.84 15.09 -40.32
N PRO A 853 4.06 15.80 -39.49
CA PRO A 853 4.34 17.19 -39.06
C PRO A 853 4.71 17.21 -37.55
N ALA A 854 5.68 17.98 -37.04
CA ALA A 854 5.87 19.45 -36.98
C ALA A 854 5.37 20.04 -35.65
N THR A 855 5.98 21.14 -35.19
CA THR A 855 6.06 21.53 -33.76
C THR A 855 5.33 22.83 -33.37
N THR A 856 5.43 23.18 -32.08
CA THR A 856 5.26 24.50 -31.43
C THR A 856 3.85 25.08 -31.22
N ALA A 857 3.47 25.19 -29.93
CA ALA A 857 2.51 26.15 -29.39
C ALA A 857 2.93 26.51 -27.94
N THR A 858 2.62 27.72 -27.46
CA THR A 858 3.11 28.28 -26.17
C THR A 858 2.05 28.31 -25.05
N LEU A 859 2.50 28.24 -23.79
CA LEU A 859 1.65 28.21 -22.59
C LEU A 859 1.49 29.61 -21.92
N PRO A 860 0.26 30.05 -21.56
CA PRO A 860 0.01 31.15 -20.64
C PRO A 860 0.06 30.72 -19.16
N LYS A 861 0.22 31.67 -18.23
CA LYS A 861 0.38 31.40 -16.78
C LYS A 861 -0.86 31.75 -15.93
N GLY A 862 -1.48 30.72 -15.36
CA GLY A 862 -1.82 30.58 -13.91
C GLY A 862 -2.88 31.47 -13.23
N ARG A 863 -3.72 30.83 -12.41
CA ARG A 863 -4.29 31.33 -11.13
C ARG A 863 -4.70 30.12 -10.23
N PRO A 864 -5.05 30.29 -8.94
CA PRO A 864 -4.78 29.27 -7.91
C PRO A 864 -5.83 28.15 -7.78
N SER A 865 -5.36 27.00 -7.30
CA SER A 865 -6.16 25.84 -6.91
C SER A 865 -6.52 25.85 -5.41
N THR A 866 -7.75 25.46 -5.07
CA THR A 866 -8.14 25.10 -3.70
C THR A 866 -7.44 23.82 -3.23
N GLY A 867 -7.12 23.75 -1.93
CA GLY A 867 -6.23 22.73 -1.38
C GLY A 867 -6.94 21.49 -0.84
N HIS A 868 -6.79 20.36 -1.53
CA HIS A 868 -6.96 19.01 -0.97
C HIS A 868 -5.67 18.21 -1.21
N VAL A 869 -5.05 17.73 -0.14
CA VAL A 869 -3.73 17.08 -0.16
C VAL A 869 -3.89 15.59 -0.51
N ARG A 870 -2.96 15.04 -1.30
CA ARG A 870 -2.84 13.59 -1.56
C ARG A 870 -1.40 13.15 -1.29
N CYS A 871 -1.23 11.97 -0.73
CA CYS A 871 0.10 11.44 -0.34
C CYS A 871 1.07 11.22 -1.52
N TRP A 872 0.57 11.10 -2.76
CA TRP A 872 1.38 10.70 -3.90
C TRP A 872 1.14 11.56 -5.16
N LYS A 873 2.25 11.92 -5.80
CA LYS A 873 2.36 12.31 -7.22
C LYS A 873 3.66 11.71 -7.78
N ARG A 874 3.67 11.42 -9.09
CA ARG A 874 4.83 10.92 -9.82
C ARG A 874 5.99 11.94 -9.76
N PRO A 875 7.24 11.54 -9.46
CA PRO A 875 8.37 12.46 -9.48
C PRO A 875 8.66 12.93 -10.93
N PRO A 876 8.94 14.22 -11.16
CA PRO A 876 9.42 14.69 -12.45
C PRO A 876 10.88 14.30 -12.68
N SER A 877 11.25 14.00 -13.93
CA SER A 877 12.62 13.64 -14.29
C SER A 877 13.59 14.81 -14.02
N PRO A 878 14.71 14.60 -13.29
CA PRO A 878 15.73 15.64 -13.13
C PRO A 878 16.47 15.87 -14.45
N MET A 879 16.44 17.10 -14.97
CA MET A 879 17.30 17.50 -16.07
C MET A 879 18.73 17.69 -15.56
N VAL A 880 19.65 16.82 -15.98
CA VAL A 880 21.08 16.99 -15.69
C VAL A 880 21.64 18.15 -16.51
N GLN A 881 22.01 19.25 -15.84
CA GLN A 881 22.87 20.26 -16.46
C GLN A 881 24.29 19.70 -16.55
N LEU A 882 24.81 19.54 -17.78
CA LEU A 882 26.22 19.22 -18.01
C LEU A 882 27.08 20.44 -17.69
N GLY A 883 27.63 20.48 -16.47
CA GLY A 883 28.65 21.44 -16.08
C GLY A 883 29.96 21.18 -16.83
N SER A 884 30.44 22.17 -17.57
CA SER A 884 31.68 22.05 -18.34
C SER A 884 32.93 22.08 -17.45
N SER A 885 33.66 20.98 -17.36
CA SER A 885 35.00 20.94 -16.76
C SER A 885 36.07 21.12 -17.83
N THR A 886 37.07 21.97 -17.54
CA THR A 886 38.18 22.29 -18.45
C THR A 886 39.31 21.28 -18.31
N SER A 887 39.60 20.53 -19.37
CA SER A 887 40.73 19.60 -19.41
C SER A 887 42.06 20.32 -19.69
N VAL A 888 42.98 20.32 -18.73
CA VAL A 888 44.37 20.77 -18.91
C VAL A 888 45.24 19.57 -19.31
N LEU A 889 45.96 19.69 -20.42
CA LEU A 889 46.87 18.66 -20.95
C LEU A 889 48.27 18.74 -20.32
N PRO A 890 48.88 17.60 -19.98
CA PRO A 890 50.33 17.43 -19.94
C PRO A 890 50.85 16.65 -21.18
N ASN A 891 51.97 17.09 -21.73
CA ASN A 891 52.61 16.46 -22.90
C ASN A 891 53.40 15.18 -22.52
N ILE A 892 53.28 14.12 -23.33
CA ILE A 892 54.27 13.03 -23.42
C ILE A 892 54.61 12.79 -24.91
N ARG A 893 55.86 12.42 -25.20
CA ARG A 893 56.42 12.31 -26.56
C ARG A 893 56.39 10.88 -27.12
N ASN A 894 56.46 10.77 -28.44
CA ASN A 894 56.59 9.53 -29.21
C ASN A 894 57.81 8.66 -28.83
N VAL A 895 57.67 7.34 -28.97
CA VAL A 895 58.57 6.40 -29.68
C VAL A 895 57.77 5.08 -29.92
N ALA A 896 58.17 4.23 -30.87
CA ALA A 896 57.38 3.10 -31.41
C ALA A 896 58.09 1.71 -31.21
N PRO A 897 57.87 0.64 -32.02
CA PRO A 897 56.81 -0.35 -31.75
C PRO A 897 57.17 -1.86 -31.88
N HIS A 898 56.35 -2.74 -31.26
CA HIS A 898 56.09 -4.17 -31.66
C HIS A 898 57.30 -5.15 -31.72
N PRO A 899 57.13 -6.45 -32.07
CA PRO A 899 55.93 -7.29 -32.30
C PRO A 899 55.77 -8.39 -31.21
N ASP A 900 54.97 -9.47 -31.28
CA ASP A 900 54.10 -10.13 -32.29
C ASP A 900 52.98 -10.92 -31.52
N LEU A 901 52.14 -11.88 -31.97
CA LEU A 901 51.92 -12.66 -33.20
C LEU A 901 50.45 -13.20 -33.22
N PHE A 902 50.10 -13.98 -34.24
CA PHE A 902 48.95 -14.89 -34.43
C PHE A 902 47.55 -14.31 -34.81
N LEU A 903 47.14 -14.73 -36.01
CA LEU A 903 45.90 -14.55 -36.79
C LEU A 903 45.72 -15.87 -37.62
N PRO A 904 44.69 -16.08 -38.49
CA PRO A 904 43.55 -15.25 -38.94
C PRO A 904 42.18 -15.93 -38.65
N GLY A 905 40.99 -15.55 -39.16
CA GLY A 905 40.49 -14.49 -40.07
C GLY A 905 38.95 -14.41 -39.92
N LEU A 906 38.16 -13.50 -40.52
CA LEU A 906 38.13 -12.99 -41.91
C LEU A 906 37.53 -11.55 -42.00
N SER A 907 37.49 -11.00 -43.21
CA SER A 907 37.01 -9.65 -43.60
C SER A 907 35.46 -9.55 -43.73
N SER A 908 34.79 -8.42 -44.04
CA SER A 908 35.22 -7.20 -44.76
C SER A 908 34.34 -5.94 -44.55
N SER A 909 34.91 -4.77 -44.89
CA SER A 909 34.28 -3.53 -45.44
C SER A 909 33.01 -2.92 -44.77
N SER A 910 32.95 -1.68 -44.26
CA SER A 910 33.45 -0.36 -44.67
C SER A 910 32.62 0.40 -45.75
N ALA A 911 31.92 1.46 -45.34
CA ALA A 911 31.52 2.61 -46.19
C ALA A 911 31.19 3.83 -45.30
N ALA A 912 31.61 5.03 -45.69
CA ALA A 912 31.30 6.28 -44.97
C ALA A 912 31.20 7.48 -45.94
N PHE A 913 30.13 8.26 -45.84
CA PHE A 913 29.88 9.57 -46.48
C PHE A 913 28.70 10.24 -45.73
N ALA A 914 28.52 11.56 -45.65
CA ALA A 914 29.45 12.69 -45.59
C ALA A 914 28.67 13.94 -45.08
N GLN A 915 29.37 14.98 -44.63
CA GLN A 915 28.79 16.29 -44.31
C GLN A 915 28.79 17.24 -45.52
N PRO A 916 27.97 18.31 -45.48
CA PRO A 916 28.42 19.64 -45.92
C PRO A 916 28.29 20.72 -44.81
N GLN A 917 29.05 21.82 -44.96
CA GLN A 917 29.35 22.85 -43.94
C GLN A 917 28.77 24.25 -44.27
N TYR A 918 29.18 25.27 -43.47
CA TYR A 918 29.14 26.73 -43.69
C TYR A 918 27.80 27.46 -43.35
N LEU A 919 27.72 28.66 -42.76
CA LEU A 919 28.66 29.62 -42.09
C LEU A 919 28.08 29.97 -40.67
N TYR A 920 28.64 30.77 -39.72
CA TYR A 920 29.41 32.03 -39.67
C TYR A 920 28.61 33.29 -40.13
N THR A 921 28.53 34.47 -39.47
CA THR A 921 28.96 35.04 -38.14
C THR A 921 28.20 36.41 -37.93
N PRO A 922 28.64 37.46 -37.17
CA PRO A 922 28.66 37.60 -35.69
C PRO A 922 28.15 38.98 -35.09
N TYR A 923 28.17 39.11 -33.74
CA TYR A 923 28.35 40.35 -32.91
C TYR A 923 27.27 41.48 -32.91
N PRO A 924 27.31 42.50 -31.99
CA PRO A 924 28.16 42.71 -30.78
C PRO A 924 27.43 43.10 -29.44
N PHE A 925 28.26 43.21 -28.39
CA PHE A 925 28.23 43.99 -27.11
C PHE A 925 27.34 45.28 -27.00
N ASP A 926 27.06 45.92 -25.84
CA ASP A 926 26.97 45.51 -24.40
C ASP A 926 26.22 46.59 -23.50
N PRO A 927 26.76 47.40 -22.54
CA PRO A 927 25.96 47.75 -21.33
C PRO A 927 25.87 49.25 -20.86
N ALA A 928 25.20 49.43 -19.70
CA ALA A 928 25.46 50.39 -18.59
C ALA A 928 24.73 51.75 -18.45
N SER A 929 23.87 51.82 -17.40
CA SER A 929 23.86 52.83 -16.30
C SER A 929 22.98 54.12 -16.30
N SER A 930 22.19 54.24 -15.22
CA SER A 930 22.03 55.41 -14.32
C SER A 930 20.91 56.49 -14.48
N ARG A 931 20.38 56.92 -13.31
CA ARG A 931 19.78 58.25 -12.96
C ARG A 931 18.39 58.62 -13.56
N SER A 932 17.51 59.42 -12.93
CA SER A 932 17.48 60.03 -11.57
C SER A 932 16.10 60.56 -11.10
N LYS A 933 15.89 60.59 -9.76
CA LYS A 933 15.18 61.60 -8.91
C LYS A 933 13.81 62.22 -9.32
N LYS A 934 12.83 62.17 -8.38
CA LYS A 934 12.19 63.35 -7.74
C LYS A 934 11.31 63.01 -6.51
N SER A 935 11.00 64.03 -5.69
CA SER A 935 10.23 64.08 -4.42
C SER A 935 9.98 65.60 -4.10
N PRO A 936 9.33 66.11 -3.02
CA PRO A 936 8.55 65.50 -1.90
C PRO A 936 7.19 66.20 -1.59
N ASN A 937 6.49 65.85 -0.48
CA ASN A 937 5.94 66.84 0.50
C ASN A 937 5.41 66.21 1.82
N VAL A 938 4.98 67.06 2.79
CA VAL A 938 5.05 66.78 4.26
C VAL A 938 3.69 67.07 5.06
N PRO A 939 3.55 67.28 6.41
CA PRO A 939 2.67 66.43 7.26
C PRO A 939 1.66 67.15 8.22
N LYS A 940 0.98 66.38 9.13
CA LYS A 940 0.64 66.66 10.58
C LYS A 940 -0.39 65.60 11.13
N GLY A 941 -0.48 65.22 12.42
CA GLY A 941 0.44 65.32 13.58
C GLY A 941 -0.22 65.30 15.00
N ARG A 942 0.51 64.83 16.05
CA ARG A 942 0.25 64.92 17.54
C ARG A 942 -0.86 63.99 18.12
N ARG A 943 -0.90 63.53 19.40
CA ARG A 943 -0.10 63.63 20.68
C ARG A 943 0.10 62.17 21.24
N ARG A 944 1.11 61.72 22.05
CA ARG A 944 1.68 62.12 23.39
C ARG A 944 0.65 61.89 24.55
N VAL A 945 0.88 61.17 25.67
CA VAL A 945 2.02 61.07 26.65
C VAL A 945 1.99 59.77 27.54
N VAL A 946 3.16 59.17 27.87
CA VAL A 946 3.76 58.57 29.14
C VAL A 946 2.82 58.10 30.30
N ALA A 947 3.04 57.06 31.16
CA ALA A 947 4.20 56.30 31.73
C ALA A 947 3.90 54.78 32.02
N ARG A 948 4.85 53.83 32.26
CA ARG A 948 5.49 53.37 33.55
C ARG A 948 4.53 53.18 34.76
N ASP A 949 4.64 52.23 35.69
CA ASP A 949 5.52 51.07 36.08
C ASP A 949 4.74 50.29 37.21
N LYS A 950 5.01 49.08 37.78
CA LYS A 950 5.98 47.95 37.65
C LYS A 950 5.53 46.73 38.53
N PHE A 951 5.93 45.48 38.20
CA PHE A 951 5.88 44.22 39.00
C PHE A 951 4.49 43.73 39.51
N GLY A 952 4.25 42.44 39.84
CA GLY A 952 5.02 41.19 39.63
C GLY A 952 4.55 39.99 40.50
N GLN A 953 4.97 38.76 40.14
CA GLN A 953 4.90 37.47 40.91
C GLN A 953 3.53 36.81 41.22
N GLY A 954 3.56 35.49 41.53
CA GLY A 954 2.43 34.62 41.94
C GLY A 954 1.60 34.08 40.76
N ALA A 955 1.67 32.84 40.27
CA ALA A 955 2.16 31.52 40.73
C ALA A 955 1.22 30.70 41.64
N LEU A 956 0.74 29.56 41.10
CA LEU A 956 0.08 28.41 41.76
C LEU A 956 -1.34 28.71 42.34
N THR A 957 -2.28 27.76 42.50
CA THR A 957 -2.27 26.27 42.33
C THR A 957 -3.66 25.73 41.93
N GLU A 958 -3.79 24.40 41.81
CA GLU A 958 -4.90 23.47 42.15
C GLU A 958 -6.23 24.00 42.74
N SER A 959 -7.36 23.26 42.73
CA SER A 959 -7.89 22.12 41.93
C SER A 959 -9.34 21.86 42.38
N ASP A 960 -10.11 21.07 41.60
CA ASP A 960 -11.35 20.40 42.07
C ASP A 960 -12.51 21.33 42.53
N SER A 961 -13.72 20.84 42.83
CA SER A 961 -14.59 19.90 42.10
C SER A 961 -16.03 20.08 42.62
N THR A 962 -17.06 19.66 41.85
CA THR A 962 -18.47 19.50 42.31
C THR A 962 -19.18 20.81 42.79
N ASP A 963 -20.52 20.92 42.87
CA ASP A 963 -21.58 20.09 42.29
C ASP A 963 -22.85 20.89 41.96
N SER A 964 -23.72 20.27 41.16
CA SER A 964 -25.20 20.36 41.16
C SER A 964 -25.95 21.69 40.92
N ASP A 965 -27.17 21.48 40.39
CA ASP A 965 -28.39 22.31 40.43
C ASP A 965 -28.43 23.70 39.78
N ALA A 966 -29.58 24.18 39.26
CA ALA A 966 -30.75 23.57 38.60
C ALA A 966 -31.70 24.73 38.19
N LEU A 967 -32.56 24.51 37.17
CA LEU A 967 -33.68 25.42 36.79
C LEU A 967 -33.21 26.79 36.19
N THR A 968 -33.95 27.48 35.30
CA THR A 968 -35.30 27.24 34.76
C THR A 968 -35.46 27.77 33.32
N LEU A 969 -36.38 27.15 32.56
CA LEU A 969 -37.26 27.72 31.51
C LEU A 969 -36.83 28.95 30.68
N GLY A 970 -36.78 28.75 29.36
CA GLY A 970 -36.86 29.82 28.35
C GLY A 970 -37.08 29.20 26.95
N ALA A 971 -38.33 29.19 26.46
CA ALA A 971 -38.73 28.45 25.27
C ALA A 971 -39.28 29.34 24.15
N MET A 972 -39.13 28.89 22.88
CA MET A 972 -39.85 29.35 21.67
C MET A 972 -39.52 30.80 21.21
N ASN A 973 -39.67 31.20 19.94
CA ASN A 973 -40.02 30.50 18.70
C ASN A 973 -39.33 31.23 17.51
N VAL A 974 -38.73 30.52 16.54
CA VAL A 974 -39.30 30.13 15.22
C VAL A 974 -39.50 31.27 14.21
N ASN A 975 -38.76 31.18 13.10
CA ASN A 975 -39.30 30.97 11.74
C ASN A 975 -38.30 30.13 10.93
#